data_AF-A0A2U3CAZ0-F1
#
_entry.id   AF-A0A2U3CAZ0-F1
#
_cell.length_a   1.000
_cell.length_b   1.000
_cell.length_c   1.000
_cell.angle_alpha   90.00
_cell.angle_beta   90.00
_cell.angle_gamma   90.00
#
_symmetry.space_group_name_H-M   'P 1'
#
loop_
_entity.id
_entity.type
_entity.pdbx_description
1 polymer ?
#
loop_
_entity_poly.entity_id
_entity_poly.type
_entity_poly.pdbx_seq_one_letter_code
_entity_poly.pdbx_strand_id
1 'polypeptide(L)'
;MTDSLGRTLAAATGPDAFLAAERADGQAGRFAPFEELAATVMTTSFTGTAPVELSADGHLSLRLPPSTRTAMNGWFDLARQQAKGAWWLPESTVVKAGPVNLPAYYTGNNPRWAANIAAMVSARSPLAGNSDAFACWALLIPYATDLLAPLALRGPQAGALEPTAAGAAWADAEARYRALGLLTAPVETALARLRPGGGWSRLTTDQQITARQALVHALTPAIDTITARWRATQLAVLLQRYYLKAKTGRPTARAVLTKALQPTLAAFFDGDWLAFLDYLGEQPADDEQIVTALPTARLYVRASAKVEQIAAQQKLPVEQVASMVASYLGSDEIRSPIEQRVTVLRHYWETFDALHAAQPPLFELVGNPWIPPDEDEAFPTPVYERVLPPQLLAETEKLWGSECHPRYPDRLVSALLPQASMAEAFGPALTFWHEIALSTWYICEGPYARSDLHGLADYHARRTNALKATGTPVDLSLFTELADAEQRLGPPQDIQRPIKMDHPDGYTITATTTVGQRRDGFPLLRDIITRHRRAWARQHLETALGSWEGQLQEVSRELNRAANGRGKPLTVKQFARIAAPVANRWFGGDLAALCAAIGEKTPVQQERIHLLPYDRTALCRHVFHALGGRYVTNTGGDVPGFQRSWAMTRLVAQAPRLIQLEELLGRTPTEKEFRAPSYTWPEGLTYPAYTAATQQARLDLPLTRTTEAEQEPATQPTPPPLPPTPANTSTPTPQQPPSPPAPPVQPERRRGLLDRLLGRN
;
A
#
# COMPACT_ATOMS: atom_id res chain seq x y z
N MET A 1 30.59 19.85 -41.68
CA MET A 1 29.62 19.57 -40.61
C MET A 1 28.27 19.58 -41.28
N THR A 2 27.62 18.44 -41.40
CA THR A 2 26.27 18.33 -41.98
C THR A 2 25.27 19.02 -41.05
N ASP A 3 24.42 19.89 -41.61
CA ASP A 3 23.28 20.48 -40.88
C ASP A 3 22.28 19.36 -40.56
N SER A 4 22.21 18.97 -39.29
CA SER A 4 21.21 18.02 -38.81
C SER A 4 19.84 18.70 -38.75
N LEU A 5 18.75 17.94 -38.96
CA LEU A 5 17.39 18.46 -38.83
C LEU A 5 17.21 19.19 -37.49
N GLY A 6 17.73 18.63 -36.40
CA GLY A 6 17.61 19.21 -35.07
C GLY A 6 18.20 20.62 -34.96
N ARG A 7 19.31 20.92 -35.64
CA ARG A 7 19.92 22.27 -35.62
C ARG A 7 19.06 23.27 -36.39
N THR A 8 18.52 22.85 -37.54
CA THR A 8 17.58 23.64 -38.32
C THR A 8 16.31 23.94 -37.52
N LEU A 9 15.76 22.95 -36.82
CA LEU A 9 14.60 23.10 -35.95
C LEU A 9 14.87 24.01 -34.75
N ALA A 10 16.06 23.92 -34.14
CA ALA A 10 16.45 24.78 -33.03
C ALA A 10 16.63 26.24 -33.43
N ALA A 11 16.99 26.51 -34.70
CA ALA A 11 17.12 27.85 -35.26
C ALA A 11 15.77 28.45 -35.72
N ALA A 12 14.69 27.66 -35.79
CA ALA A 12 13.41 28.11 -36.30
C ALA A 12 12.76 29.18 -35.38
N THR A 13 12.43 30.33 -35.95
CA THR A 13 11.78 31.45 -35.26
C THR A 13 10.25 31.30 -35.27
N GLY A 14 9.74 30.25 -34.62
CA GLY A 14 8.31 30.00 -34.46
C GLY A 14 7.82 28.68 -35.10
N PRO A 15 6.57 28.28 -34.82
CA PRO A 15 6.06 26.96 -35.21
C PRO A 15 5.91 26.78 -36.73
N ASP A 16 5.58 27.81 -37.49
CA ASP A 16 5.44 27.68 -38.95
C ASP A 16 6.80 27.40 -39.63
N ALA A 17 7.87 28.06 -39.18
CA ALA A 17 9.23 27.80 -39.65
C ALA A 17 9.70 26.40 -39.21
N PHE A 18 9.37 25.99 -37.99
CA PHE A 18 9.66 24.64 -37.48
C PHE A 18 8.99 23.56 -38.35
N LEU A 19 7.69 23.70 -38.62
CA LEU A 19 6.92 22.76 -39.46
C LEU A 19 7.37 22.78 -40.92
N ALA A 20 7.87 23.91 -41.43
CA ALA A 20 8.44 23.98 -42.78
C ALA A 20 9.76 23.19 -42.87
N ALA A 21 10.64 23.35 -41.88
CA ALA A 21 11.90 22.59 -41.80
C ALA A 21 11.65 21.08 -41.65
N GLU A 22 10.70 20.68 -40.80
CA GLU A 22 10.31 19.27 -40.63
C GLU A 22 9.74 18.65 -41.92
N ARG A 23 8.93 19.42 -42.68
CA ARG A 23 8.42 18.99 -43.99
C ARG A 23 9.53 18.84 -45.03
N ALA A 24 10.49 19.76 -45.05
CA ALA A 24 11.61 19.72 -45.99
C ALA A 24 12.49 18.47 -45.79
N ASP A 25 12.57 17.97 -44.56
CA ASP A 25 13.31 16.75 -44.20
C ASP A 25 12.45 15.46 -44.27
N GLY A 26 11.19 15.56 -44.71
CA GLY A 26 10.30 14.41 -44.88
C GLY A 26 9.73 13.82 -43.58
N GLN A 27 9.88 14.51 -42.45
CA GLN A 27 9.42 14.02 -41.12
C GLN A 27 7.97 14.36 -40.78
N ALA A 28 7.26 15.10 -41.64
CA ALA A 28 5.91 15.60 -41.37
C ALA A 28 4.87 14.49 -41.09
N GLY A 29 5.02 13.31 -41.69
CA GLY A 29 4.09 12.19 -41.48
C GLY A 29 4.22 11.51 -40.11
N ARG A 30 5.34 11.71 -39.40
CA ARG A 30 5.65 10.99 -38.14
C ARG A 30 4.63 11.28 -37.04
N PHE A 31 4.14 12.51 -36.96
CA PHE A 31 3.32 12.97 -35.85
C PHE A 31 1.82 13.07 -36.16
N ALA A 32 1.43 12.90 -37.42
CA ALA A 32 0.05 13.00 -37.87
C ALA A 32 -0.95 12.18 -37.02
N PRO A 33 -0.65 10.93 -36.59
CA PRO A 33 -1.59 10.16 -35.80
C PRO A 33 -1.87 10.75 -34.40
N PHE A 34 -0.87 11.38 -33.77
CA PHE A 34 -1.02 12.05 -32.48
C PHE A 34 -1.77 13.37 -32.61
N GLU A 35 -1.50 14.10 -33.71
CA GLU A 35 -2.19 15.33 -34.06
C GLU A 35 -3.68 15.05 -34.33
N GLU A 36 -4.00 13.99 -35.07
CA GLU A 36 -5.37 13.55 -35.34
C GLU A 36 -6.10 13.15 -34.05
N LEU A 37 -5.46 12.40 -33.16
CA LEU A 37 -6.03 12.02 -31.86
C LEU A 37 -6.37 13.27 -31.03
N ALA A 38 -5.42 14.18 -30.86
CA ALA A 38 -5.61 15.40 -30.08
C ALA A 38 -6.68 16.32 -30.69
N ALA A 39 -6.68 16.49 -32.02
CA ALA A 39 -7.70 17.25 -32.73
C ALA A 39 -9.10 16.63 -32.53
N THR A 40 -9.24 15.32 -32.76
CA THR A 40 -10.52 14.60 -32.63
C THR A 40 -11.12 14.75 -31.23
N VAL A 41 -10.31 14.53 -30.19
CA VAL A 41 -10.76 14.64 -28.80
C VAL A 41 -11.16 16.07 -28.46
N MET A 42 -10.33 17.05 -28.82
CA MET A 42 -10.63 18.45 -28.49
C MET A 42 -11.82 18.96 -29.29
N THR A 43 -11.96 18.64 -30.57
CA THR A 43 -13.13 19.01 -31.37
C THR A 43 -14.42 18.40 -30.82
N THR A 44 -14.39 17.16 -30.33
CA THR A 44 -15.51 16.55 -29.59
C THR A 44 -15.89 17.37 -28.36
N SER A 45 -14.89 17.82 -27.60
CA SER A 45 -15.10 18.69 -26.44
C SER A 45 -15.70 20.05 -26.81
N PHE A 46 -15.11 20.76 -27.79
CA PHE A 46 -15.54 22.10 -28.20
C PHE A 46 -16.92 22.11 -28.86
N THR A 47 -17.37 20.99 -29.41
CA THR A 47 -18.72 20.80 -29.97
C THR A 47 -19.79 20.46 -28.91
N GLY A 48 -19.41 20.38 -27.62
CA GLY A 48 -20.36 20.22 -26.51
C GLY A 48 -20.44 18.82 -25.91
N THR A 49 -19.63 17.86 -26.38
CA THR A 49 -19.63 16.49 -25.85
C THR A 49 -18.39 16.26 -25.01
N ALA A 50 -18.54 15.92 -23.73
CA ALA A 50 -17.40 15.59 -22.88
C ALA A 50 -16.69 14.30 -23.39
N PRO A 51 -15.42 14.37 -23.85
CA PRO A 51 -14.76 13.21 -24.42
C PRO A 51 -14.18 12.25 -23.39
N VAL A 52 -13.97 12.70 -22.14
CA VAL A 52 -13.45 11.85 -21.06
C VAL A 52 -14.57 11.49 -20.09
N GLU A 53 -14.73 10.20 -19.81
CA GLU A 53 -15.60 9.70 -18.77
C GLU A 53 -14.79 9.20 -17.58
N LEU A 54 -15.32 9.41 -16.38
CA LEU A 54 -14.79 8.85 -15.14
C LEU A 54 -15.86 7.93 -14.55
N SER A 55 -15.57 6.64 -14.51
CA SER A 55 -16.45 5.66 -13.88
C SER A 55 -16.36 5.71 -12.35
N ALA A 56 -17.35 5.10 -11.68
CA ALA A 56 -17.46 5.11 -10.23
C ALA A 56 -16.27 4.44 -9.50
N ASP A 57 -15.60 3.50 -10.15
CA ASP A 57 -14.38 2.84 -9.67
C ASP A 57 -13.10 3.65 -9.94
N GLY A 58 -13.22 4.85 -10.52
CA GLY A 58 -12.09 5.75 -10.77
C GLY A 58 -11.34 5.50 -12.08
N HIS A 59 -11.88 4.64 -12.96
CA HIS A 59 -11.31 4.38 -14.27
C HIS A 59 -11.66 5.51 -15.26
N LEU A 60 -10.64 6.04 -15.94
CA LEU A 60 -10.82 7.04 -16.99
C LEU A 60 -10.93 6.36 -18.34
N SER A 61 -11.92 6.76 -19.13
CA SER A 61 -12.09 6.29 -20.51
C SER A 61 -12.28 7.45 -21.48
N LEU A 62 -11.72 7.32 -22.69
CA LEU A 62 -11.90 8.27 -23.78
C LEU A 62 -13.01 7.81 -24.73
N ARG A 63 -13.86 8.72 -25.18
CA ARG A 63 -14.83 8.46 -26.26
C ARG A 63 -14.12 8.61 -27.61
N LEU A 64 -13.73 7.49 -28.21
CA LEU A 64 -12.97 7.44 -29.47
C LEU A 64 -13.57 6.44 -30.46
N PRO A 65 -13.43 6.68 -31.77
CA PRO A 65 -13.68 5.67 -32.80
C PRO A 65 -12.82 4.41 -32.59
N PRO A 66 -13.29 3.21 -32.99
CA PRO A 66 -12.56 1.95 -32.78
C PRO A 66 -11.15 1.91 -33.40
N SER A 67 -10.97 2.51 -34.58
CA SER A 67 -9.68 2.58 -35.28
C SER A 67 -8.66 3.42 -34.49
N THR A 68 -9.05 4.62 -34.05
CA THR A 68 -8.24 5.52 -33.23
C THR A 68 -7.89 4.89 -31.88
N ARG A 69 -8.83 4.16 -31.27
CA ARG A 69 -8.59 3.44 -30.00
C ARG A 69 -7.49 2.39 -30.13
N THR A 70 -7.53 1.58 -31.18
CA THR A 70 -6.54 0.51 -31.38
C THR A 70 -5.13 1.09 -31.53
N ALA A 71 -4.99 2.16 -32.31
CA ALA A 71 -3.71 2.84 -32.50
C ALA A 71 -3.21 3.50 -31.20
N MET A 72 -4.09 4.20 -30.48
CA MET A 72 -3.78 4.85 -29.20
C MET A 72 -3.32 3.84 -28.13
N ASN A 73 -4.00 2.69 -28.02
CA ASN A 73 -3.59 1.63 -27.09
C ASN A 73 -2.17 1.13 -27.36
N GLY A 74 -1.75 1.12 -28.63
CA GLY A 74 -0.37 0.79 -29.00
C GLY A 74 0.65 1.82 -28.53
N TRP A 75 0.38 3.12 -28.71
CA TRP A 75 1.31 4.21 -28.37
C TRP A 75 1.41 4.46 -26.86
N PHE A 76 0.26 4.44 -26.18
CA PHE A 76 0.14 4.72 -24.76
C PHE A 76 0.03 3.42 -23.94
N ASP A 77 0.96 2.50 -24.18
CA ASP A 77 1.16 1.30 -23.36
C ASP A 77 2.40 1.48 -22.47
N LEU A 78 2.20 1.42 -21.15
CA LEU A 78 3.27 1.66 -20.19
C LEU A 78 4.41 0.64 -20.32
N ALA A 79 4.07 -0.64 -20.46
CA ALA A 79 5.06 -1.72 -20.54
C ALA A 79 5.93 -1.57 -21.78
N ARG A 80 5.33 -1.21 -22.93
CA ARG A 80 6.03 -0.93 -24.17
C ARG A 80 6.99 0.26 -24.03
N GLN A 81 6.56 1.37 -23.41
CA GLN A 81 7.45 2.52 -23.22
C GLN A 81 8.58 2.21 -22.22
N GLN A 82 8.29 1.46 -21.16
CA GLN A 82 9.30 0.97 -20.21
C GLN A 82 10.33 0.04 -20.86
N ALA A 83 9.91 -0.81 -21.80
CA ALA A 83 10.81 -1.66 -22.58
C ALA A 83 11.77 -0.86 -23.48
N LYS A 84 11.44 0.40 -23.79
CA LYS A 84 12.32 1.37 -24.47
C LYS A 84 13.17 2.20 -23.51
N GLY A 85 13.10 1.92 -22.21
CA GLY A 85 13.89 2.57 -21.16
C GLY A 85 13.20 3.73 -20.44
N ALA A 86 11.91 3.95 -20.66
CA ALA A 86 11.13 4.99 -19.98
C ALA A 86 10.72 4.63 -18.54
N TRP A 87 11.65 4.09 -17.73
CA TRP A 87 11.41 3.72 -16.32
C TRP A 87 11.09 4.90 -15.39
N TRP A 88 11.26 6.12 -15.88
CA TRP A 88 10.83 7.35 -15.20
C TRP A 88 9.32 7.58 -15.26
N LEU A 89 8.58 6.84 -16.10
CA LEU A 89 7.12 6.88 -16.14
C LEU A 89 6.53 6.36 -14.83
N PRO A 90 5.51 7.04 -14.28
CA PRO A 90 4.84 6.57 -13.07
C PRO A 90 3.90 5.40 -13.36
N GLU A 91 3.85 4.41 -12.46
CA GLU A 91 2.88 3.30 -12.55
C GLU A 91 1.43 3.78 -12.36
N SER A 92 1.24 4.83 -11.57
CA SER A 92 -0.04 5.53 -11.42
C SER A 92 0.19 7.01 -11.18
N THR A 93 -0.76 7.82 -11.63
CA THR A 93 -0.70 9.28 -11.44
C THR A 93 -2.10 9.84 -11.22
N VAL A 94 -2.18 11.03 -10.62
CA VAL A 94 -3.44 11.75 -10.54
C VAL A 94 -3.67 12.44 -11.88
N VAL A 95 -4.63 11.92 -12.64
CA VAL A 95 -5.01 12.44 -13.95
C VAL A 95 -6.17 13.40 -13.75
N LYS A 96 -5.89 14.70 -13.96
CA LYS A 96 -6.88 15.78 -13.87
C LYS A 96 -7.44 16.04 -15.26
N ALA A 97 -8.33 15.17 -15.74
CA ALA A 97 -8.86 15.25 -17.10
C ALA A 97 -9.88 16.39 -17.30
N GLY A 98 -10.29 17.08 -16.23
CA GLY A 98 -11.17 18.25 -16.26
C GLY A 98 -10.93 19.26 -17.39
N PRO A 99 -9.70 19.75 -17.65
CA PRO A 99 -9.43 20.68 -18.73
C PRO A 99 -9.84 20.15 -20.11
N VAL A 100 -9.73 18.84 -20.35
CA VAL A 100 -10.11 18.20 -21.62
C VAL A 100 -11.63 18.26 -21.81
N ASN A 101 -12.42 18.12 -20.73
CA ASN A 101 -13.88 18.20 -20.76
C ASN A 101 -14.44 19.64 -20.64
N LEU A 102 -13.63 20.59 -20.19
CA LEU A 102 -14.10 21.93 -19.83
C LEU A 102 -14.85 22.67 -20.98
N PRO A 103 -14.39 22.63 -22.25
CA PRO A 103 -15.13 23.23 -23.36
C PRO A 103 -16.56 22.69 -23.49
N ALA A 104 -16.74 21.37 -23.35
CA ALA A 104 -18.04 20.73 -23.48
C ALA A 104 -19.06 21.25 -22.47
N TYR A 105 -18.63 21.54 -21.25
CA TYR A 105 -19.53 22.06 -20.21
C TYR A 105 -19.90 23.53 -20.38
N TYR A 106 -19.06 24.33 -21.07
CA TYR A 106 -19.42 25.71 -21.43
C TYR A 106 -20.36 25.78 -22.63
N THR A 107 -20.23 24.84 -23.57
CA THR A 107 -21.10 24.74 -24.75
C THR A 107 -22.42 24.01 -24.44
N GLY A 108 -22.43 23.10 -23.48
CA GLY A 108 -23.59 22.30 -23.09
C GLY A 108 -24.52 22.96 -22.05
N ASN A 109 -25.35 22.14 -21.40
CA ASN A 109 -26.52 22.61 -20.62
C ASN A 109 -26.21 23.24 -19.24
N ASN A 110 -24.96 23.28 -18.78
CA ASN A 110 -24.60 23.73 -17.42
C ASN A 110 -23.37 24.67 -17.35
N PRO A 111 -23.33 25.78 -18.11
CA PRO A 111 -22.15 26.65 -18.21
C PRO A 111 -21.80 27.34 -16.88
N ARG A 112 -22.77 27.54 -16.00
CA ARG A 112 -22.57 28.10 -14.65
C ARG A 112 -21.68 27.22 -13.77
N TRP A 113 -21.82 25.89 -13.91
CA TRP A 113 -21.11 24.91 -13.07
C TRP A 113 -19.95 24.22 -13.80
N ALA A 114 -19.65 24.64 -15.04
CA ALA A 114 -18.68 24.00 -15.92
C ALA A 114 -17.32 23.73 -15.26
N ALA A 115 -16.75 24.73 -14.58
CA ALA A 115 -15.46 24.59 -13.91
C ALA A 115 -15.50 23.60 -12.73
N ASN A 116 -16.59 23.56 -11.98
CA ASN A 116 -16.75 22.64 -10.84
C ASN A 116 -16.93 21.21 -11.33
N ILE A 117 -17.78 21.00 -12.35
CA ILE A 117 -17.98 19.69 -12.97
C ILE A 117 -16.67 19.18 -13.55
N ALA A 118 -15.92 20.02 -14.27
CA ALA A 118 -14.60 19.67 -14.79
C ALA A 118 -13.61 19.29 -13.68
N ALA A 119 -13.59 20.01 -12.56
CA ALA A 119 -12.69 19.71 -11.45
C ALA A 119 -12.97 18.34 -10.79
N MET A 120 -14.21 17.83 -10.88
CA MET A 120 -14.57 16.50 -10.39
C MET A 120 -14.04 15.36 -11.27
N VAL A 121 -13.66 15.64 -12.52
CA VAL A 121 -13.05 14.65 -13.43
C VAL A 121 -11.55 14.53 -13.13
N SER A 122 -11.26 13.98 -11.96
CA SER A 122 -9.90 13.76 -11.47
C SER A 122 -9.84 12.48 -10.67
N ALA A 123 -8.98 11.55 -11.08
CA ALA A 123 -8.76 10.29 -10.37
C ALA A 123 -7.28 9.94 -10.33
N ARG A 124 -6.89 9.16 -9.30
CA ARG A 124 -5.62 8.46 -9.34
C ARG A 124 -5.82 7.21 -10.19
N SER A 125 -5.23 7.20 -11.38
CA SER A 125 -5.39 6.11 -12.34
C SER A 125 -4.06 5.38 -12.53
N PRO A 126 -4.06 4.03 -12.56
CA PRO A 126 -2.90 3.28 -13.05
C PRO A 126 -2.67 3.65 -14.51
N LEU A 127 -1.40 3.76 -14.93
CA LEU A 127 -1.04 3.90 -16.34
C LEU A 127 -0.88 2.52 -16.99
N ALA A 128 -0.49 1.50 -16.20
CA ALA A 128 -0.51 0.12 -16.65
C ALA A 128 -1.93 -0.33 -16.98
N GLY A 129 -2.15 -0.81 -18.20
CA GLY A 129 -3.46 -1.30 -18.66
C GLY A 129 -4.54 -0.23 -18.87
N ASN A 130 -4.22 1.06 -18.71
CA ASN A 130 -5.15 2.17 -19.00
C ASN A 130 -4.48 3.23 -19.90
N SER A 131 -4.53 2.95 -21.20
CA SER A 131 -4.01 3.85 -22.24
C SER A 131 -4.78 5.18 -22.32
N ASP A 132 -6.05 5.22 -21.92
CA ASP A 132 -6.86 6.44 -21.91
C ASP A 132 -6.32 7.45 -20.86
N ALA A 133 -6.03 6.98 -19.65
CA ALA A 133 -5.41 7.76 -18.59
C ALA A 133 -3.99 8.22 -18.98
N PHE A 134 -3.22 7.36 -19.66
CA PHE A 134 -1.88 7.69 -20.12
C PHE A 134 -1.90 8.74 -21.24
N ALA A 135 -2.78 8.59 -22.25
CA ALA A 135 -2.99 9.60 -23.29
C ALA A 135 -3.46 10.94 -22.72
N CYS A 136 -4.35 10.92 -21.71
CA CYS A 136 -4.75 12.12 -21.00
C CYS A 136 -3.56 12.81 -20.32
N TRP A 137 -2.75 12.07 -19.58
CA TRP A 137 -1.58 12.60 -18.86
C TRP A 137 -0.51 13.16 -19.79
N ALA A 138 -0.16 12.42 -20.86
CA ALA A 138 0.97 12.74 -21.72
C ALA A 138 0.66 13.78 -22.80
N LEU A 139 -0.55 13.76 -23.37
CA LEU A 139 -0.91 14.51 -24.57
C LEU A 139 -2.07 15.49 -24.35
N LEU A 140 -3.23 14.99 -23.90
CA LEU A 140 -4.48 15.76 -23.96
C LEU A 140 -4.59 16.84 -22.88
N ILE A 141 -4.18 16.55 -21.64
CA ILE A 141 -4.19 17.54 -20.55
C ILE A 141 -3.20 18.68 -20.84
N PRO A 142 -1.94 18.43 -21.24
CA PRO A 142 -1.04 19.50 -21.68
C PRO A 142 -1.66 20.38 -22.79
N TYR A 143 -2.26 19.75 -23.81
CA TYR A 143 -2.89 20.47 -24.90
C TYR A 143 -4.05 21.35 -24.44
N ALA A 144 -4.99 20.79 -23.68
CA ALA A 144 -6.14 21.52 -23.15
C ALA A 144 -5.73 22.62 -22.17
N THR A 145 -4.67 22.40 -21.38
CA THR A 145 -4.17 23.39 -20.41
C THR A 145 -3.60 24.62 -21.12
N ASP A 146 -2.84 24.43 -22.20
CA ASP A 146 -2.31 25.55 -22.99
C ASP A 146 -3.43 26.32 -23.70
N LEU A 147 -4.39 25.60 -24.30
CA LEU A 147 -5.52 26.21 -24.99
C LEU A 147 -6.48 26.95 -24.07
N LEU A 148 -6.64 26.51 -22.83
CA LEU A 148 -7.62 27.07 -21.88
C LEU A 148 -6.98 27.88 -20.75
N ALA A 149 -5.69 28.21 -20.88
CA ALA A 149 -4.95 28.99 -19.89
C ALA A 149 -5.67 30.30 -19.47
N PRO A 150 -6.26 31.10 -20.37
CA PRO A 150 -7.01 32.29 -19.98
C PRO A 150 -8.21 31.99 -19.08
N LEU A 151 -8.89 30.85 -19.27
CA LEU A 151 -10.01 30.42 -18.42
C LEU A 151 -9.51 29.98 -17.05
N ALA A 152 -8.37 29.26 -16.99
CA ALA A 152 -7.75 28.86 -15.74
C ALA A 152 -7.34 30.07 -14.88
N LEU A 153 -6.75 31.10 -15.50
CA LEU A 153 -6.37 32.37 -14.88
C LEU A 153 -7.57 33.18 -14.36
N ARG A 154 -8.78 32.93 -14.88
CA ARG A 154 -10.06 33.52 -14.43
C ARG A 154 -10.97 32.56 -13.69
N GLY A 155 -10.45 31.42 -13.26
CA GLY A 155 -11.16 30.41 -12.49
C GLY A 155 -10.30 29.91 -11.34
N PRO A 156 -9.80 28.66 -11.38
CA PRO A 156 -9.10 28.02 -10.26
C PRO A 156 -7.81 28.73 -9.83
N GLN A 157 -7.18 29.55 -10.69
CA GLN A 157 -5.97 30.29 -10.37
C GLN A 157 -6.24 31.75 -9.97
N ALA A 158 -7.49 32.21 -10.05
CA ALA A 158 -7.84 33.58 -9.71
C ALA A 158 -7.58 33.84 -8.22
N GLY A 159 -6.75 34.85 -7.91
CA GLY A 159 -6.38 35.19 -6.53
C GLY A 159 -5.41 34.23 -5.86
N ALA A 160 -4.99 33.14 -6.52
CA ALA A 160 -4.00 32.20 -6.01
C ALA A 160 -2.54 32.62 -6.30
N LEU A 161 -2.35 33.55 -7.24
CA LEU A 161 -1.04 34.05 -7.66
C LEU A 161 -0.85 35.50 -7.19
N GLU A 162 0.36 35.80 -6.75
CA GLU A 162 0.80 37.17 -6.50
C GLU A 162 0.71 38.04 -7.77
N PRO A 163 0.48 39.36 -7.68
CA PRO A 163 0.20 40.20 -8.84
C PRO A 163 1.25 40.14 -9.97
N THR A 164 2.53 40.09 -9.63
CA THR A 164 3.63 39.98 -10.60
C THR A 164 3.63 38.63 -11.32
N ALA A 165 3.41 37.54 -10.58
CA ALA A 165 3.29 36.19 -11.12
C ALA A 165 2.03 36.03 -11.99
N ALA A 166 0.92 36.66 -11.60
CA ALA A 166 -0.29 36.70 -12.40
C ALA A 166 -0.08 37.47 -13.72
N GLY A 167 0.65 38.59 -13.70
CA GLY A 167 1.02 39.34 -14.90
C GLY A 167 1.89 38.52 -15.86
N ALA A 168 2.90 37.82 -15.34
CA ALA A 168 3.74 36.93 -16.13
C ALA A 168 2.94 35.78 -16.77
N ALA A 169 2.05 35.14 -15.99
CA ALA A 169 1.23 34.04 -16.49
C ALA A 169 0.28 34.48 -17.63
N TRP A 170 -0.26 35.70 -17.56
CA TRP A 170 -1.03 36.30 -18.66
C TRP A 170 -0.18 36.57 -19.90
N ALA A 171 1.01 37.14 -19.73
CA ALA A 171 1.94 37.39 -20.84
C ALA A 171 2.33 36.07 -21.54
N ASP A 172 2.59 35.01 -20.77
CA ASP A 172 2.89 33.68 -21.30
C ASP A 172 1.71 33.08 -22.07
N ALA A 173 0.47 33.24 -21.57
CA ALA A 173 -0.72 32.78 -22.26
C ALA A 173 -0.92 33.49 -23.61
N GLU A 174 -0.70 34.82 -23.66
CA GLU A 174 -0.78 35.58 -24.89
C GLU A 174 0.34 35.25 -25.88
N ALA A 175 1.57 35.05 -25.38
CA ALA A 175 2.69 34.62 -26.21
C ALA A 175 2.40 33.25 -26.85
N ARG A 176 1.81 32.31 -26.10
CA ARG A 176 1.34 31.02 -26.64
C ARG A 176 0.26 31.21 -27.69
N TYR A 177 -0.78 32.00 -27.43
CA TYR A 177 -1.85 32.25 -28.41
C TYR A 177 -1.30 32.86 -29.70
N ARG A 178 -0.32 33.78 -29.60
CA ARG A 178 0.36 34.35 -30.77
C ARG A 178 1.13 33.28 -31.55
N ALA A 179 1.90 32.44 -30.87
CA ALA A 179 2.63 31.35 -31.51
C ALA A 179 1.70 30.36 -32.22
N LEU A 180 0.55 30.04 -31.62
CA LEU A 180 -0.45 29.14 -32.23
C LEU A 180 -1.25 29.79 -33.37
N GLY A 181 -1.16 31.12 -33.54
CA GLY A 181 -1.98 31.86 -34.50
C GLY A 181 -3.45 32.01 -34.06
N LEU A 182 -3.72 31.94 -32.75
CA LEU A 182 -5.07 32.01 -32.18
C LEU A 182 -5.60 33.44 -32.01
N LEU A 183 -4.76 34.47 -32.12
CA LEU A 183 -5.16 35.89 -31.95
C LEU A 183 -5.91 36.43 -33.18
N THR A 184 -6.99 35.76 -33.57
CA THR A 184 -7.93 36.23 -34.58
C THR A 184 -8.85 37.31 -34.00
N ALA A 185 -9.51 38.10 -34.84
CA ALA A 185 -10.40 39.17 -34.36
C ALA A 185 -11.50 38.67 -33.37
N PRO A 186 -12.16 37.51 -33.58
CA PRO A 186 -13.10 36.97 -32.60
C PRO A 186 -12.46 36.61 -31.25
N VAL A 187 -11.27 36.00 -31.27
CA VAL A 187 -10.55 35.61 -30.04
C VAL A 187 -10.03 36.83 -29.30
N GLU A 188 -9.46 37.82 -29.99
CA GLU A 188 -9.05 39.11 -29.41
C GLU A 188 -10.22 39.81 -28.72
N THR A 189 -11.39 39.83 -29.35
CA THR A 189 -12.62 40.39 -28.78
C THR A 189 -13.03 39.64 -27.50
N ALA A 190 -13.01 38.30 -27.52
CA ALA A 190 -13.33 37.50 -26.35
C ALA A 190 -12.31 37.68 -25.20
N LEU A 191 -11.02 37.78 -25.52
CA LEU A 191 -9.94 37.98 -24.55
C LEU A 191 -9.96 39.36 -23.91
N ALA A 192 -10.43 40.40 -24.60
CA ALA A 192 -10.45 41.77 -24.09
C ALA A 192 -11.11 41.90 -22.70
N ARG A 193 -12.17 41.13 -22.44
CA ARG A 193 -12.86 41.09 -21.13
C ARG A 193 -12.15 40.24 -20.07
N LEU A 194 -11.35 39.27 -20.51
CA LEU A 194 -10.60 38.36 -19.64
C LEU A 194 -9.23 38.93 -19.23
N ARG A 195 -8.64 39.84 -20.02
CA ARG A 195 -7.32 40.44 -19.73
C ARG A 195 -7.26 41.20 -18.39
N PRO A 196 -6.09 41.29 -17.74
CA PRO A 196 -5.87 42.24 -16.66
C PRO A 196 -6.27 43.66 -17.10
N GLY A 197 -7.00 44.40 -16.28
CA GLY A 197 -7.53 45.72 -16.64
C GLY A 197 -8.78 45.71 -17.54
N GLY A 198 -9.19 44.57 -18.12
CA GLY A 198 -10.35 44.43 -19.01
C GLY A 198 -11.73 44.52 -18.34
N GLY A 199 -11.80 44.98 -17.07
CA GLY A 199 -13.04 45.14 -16.32
C GLY A 199 -13.64 43.85 -15.75
N TRP A 200 -12.92 42.73 -15.76
CA TRP A 200 -13.40 41.42 -15.27
C TRP A 200 -14.06 41.48 -13.88
N SER A 201 -13.46 42.18 -12.92
CA SER A 201 -13.97 42.30 -11.54
C SER A 201 -15.28 43.07 -11.41
N ARG A 202 -15.68 43.82 -12.46
CA ARG A 202 -16.94 44.58 -12.50
C ARG A 202 -18.08 43.81 -13.18
N LEU A 203 -17.80 42.63 -13.72
CA LEU A 203 -18.79 41.80 -14.39
C LEU A 203 -19.63 41.03 -13.38
N THR A 204 -20.93 40.93 -13.61
CA THR A 204 -21.80 40.01 -12.87
C THR A 204 -21.43 38.55 -13.16
N THR A 205 -21.90 37.62 -12.33
CA THR A 205 -21.66 36.18 -12.54
C THR A 205 -22.08 35.72 -13.94
N ASP A 206 -23.25 36.16 -14.42
CA ASP A 206 -23.74 35.78 -15.75
C ASP A 206 -22.87 36.37 -16.86
N GLN A 207 -22.45 37.63 -16.72
CA GLN A 207 -21.52 38.27 -17.67
C GLN A 207 -20.16 37.57 -17.72
N GLN A 208 -19.65 37.11 -16.56
CA GLN A 208 -18.43 36.31 -16.50
C GLN A 208 -18.61 34.95 -17.18
N ILE A 209 -19.76 34.31 -17.03
CA ILE A 209 -20.08 33.05 -17.73
C ILE A 209 -20.12 33.29 -19.25
N THR A 210 -20.84 34.32 -19.71
CA THR A 210 -20.91 34.69 -21.13
C THR A 210 -19.53 35.00 -21.71
N ALA A 211 -18.66 35.70 -20.98
CA ALA A 211 -17.30 35.99 -21.43
C ALA A 211 -16.45 34.71 -21.60
N ARG A 212 -16.60 33.72 -20.70
CA ARG A 212 -15.92 32.43 -20.84
C ARG A 212 -16.46 31.62 -22.02
N GLN A 213 -17.79 31.59 -22.20
CA GLN A 213 -18.43 30.93 -23.35
C GLN A 213 -18.01 31.58 -24.68
N ALA A 214 -17.91 32.90 -24.72
CA ALA A 214 -17.45 33.64 -25.90
C ALA A 214 -16.02 33.24 -26.31
N LEU A 215 -15.11 33.04 -25.35
CA LEU A 215 -13.76 32.55 -25.65
C LEU A 215 -13.80 31.11 -26.19
N VAL A 216 -14.54 30.20 -25.54
CA VAL A 216 -14.67 28.81 -26.00
C VAL A 216 -15.20 28.77 -27.45
N HIS A 217 -16.27 29.51 -27.72
CA HIS A 217 -16.87 29.60 -29.05
C HIS A 217 -15.92 30.20 -30.10
N ALA A 218 -15.16 31.24 -29.74
CA ALA A 218 -14.19 31.86 -30.64
C ALA A 218 -13.01 30.94 -31.00
N LEU A 219 -12.67 29.98 -30.12
CA LEU A 219 -11.59 29.02 -30.35
C LEU A 219 -12.03 27.82 -31.19
N THR A 220 -13.33 27.46 -31.19
CA THR A 220 -13.85 26.27 -31.89
C THR A 220 -13.37 26.13 -33.35
N PRO A 221 -13.39 27.17 -34.21
CA PRO A 221 -12.97 27.03 -35.61
C PRO A 221 -11.49 26.72 -35.81
N ALA A 222 -10.65 26.96 -34.79
CA ALA A 222 -9.20 26.82 -34.91
C ALA A 222 -8.69 25.43 -34.50
N ILE A 223 -9.46 24.65 -33.72
CA ILE A 223 -8.98 23.43 -33.04
C ILE A 223 -8.39 22.40 -34.01
N ASP A 224 -9.00 22.19 -35.17
CA ASP A 224 -8.54 21.20 -36.15
C ASP A 224 -7.21 21.60 -36.83
N THR A 225 -6.86 22.89 -36.82
CA THR A 225 -5.73 23.43 -37.59
C THR A 225 -4.50 23.78 -36.75
N ILE A 226 -4.67 23.90 -35.43
CA ILE A 226 -3.62 24.38 -34.52
C ILE A 226 -2.79 23.26 -33.89
N THR A 227 -3.23 22.00 -33.98
CA THR A 227 -2.59 20.89 -33.26
C THR A 227 -1.13 20.69 -33.67
N ALA A 228 -0.82 20.77 -34.97
CA ALA A 228 0.57 20.69 -35.47
C ALA A 228 1.44 21.85 -34.94
N ARG A 229 0.90 23.07 -34.90
CA ARG A 229 1.60 24.23 -34.32
C ARG A 229 1.84 24.05 -32.83
N TRP A 230 0.86 23.52 -32.10
CA TRP A 230 1.01 23.23 -30.68
C TRP A 230 2.05 22.14 -30.42
N ARG A 231 2.05 21.04 -31.18
CA ARG A 231 3.11 20.04 -31.07
C ARG A 231 4.48 20.67 -31.32
N ALA A 232 4.62 21.48 -32.37
CA ALA A 232 5.89 22.15 -32.69
C ALA A 232 6.37 23.04 -31.53
N THR A 233 5.48 23.76 -30.84
CA THR A 233 5.88 24.53 -29.65
C THR A 233 6.31 23.64 -28.49
N GLN A 234 5.65 22.51 -28.24
CA GLN A 234 6.08 21.56 -27.20
C GLN A 234 7.45 20.94 -27.51
N LEU A 235 7.66 20.50 -28.75
CA LEU A 235 8.94 19.94 -29.17
C LEU A 235 10.05 20.99 -29.12
N ALA A 236 9.78 22.23 -29.51
CA ALA A 236 10.76 23.32 -29.44
C ALA A 236 11.32 23.49 -28.02
N VAL A 237 10.51 23.35 -26.97
CA VAL A 237 10.99 23.42 -25.57
C VAL A 237 11.94 22.26 -25.24
N LEU A 238 11.61 21.04 -25.67
CA LEU A 238 12.49 19.87 -25.49
C LEU A 238 13.80 20.02 -26.27
N LEU A 239 13.74 20.47 -27.53
CA LEU A 239 14.92 20.73 -28.37
C LEU A 239 15.80 21.84 -27.79
N GLN A 240 15.23 22.96 -27.37
CA GLN A 240 15.98 24.05 -26.74
C GLN A 240 16.72 23.55 -25.50
N ARG A 241 16.08 22.70 -24.70
CA ARG A 241 16.73 22.09 -23.53
C ARG A 241 17.89 21.18 -23.93
N TYR A 242 17.71 20.35 -24.95
CA TYR A 242 18.76 19.50 -25.51
C TYR A 242 19.97 20.34 -25.95
N TYR A 243 19.77 21.33 -26.83
CA TYR A 243 20.87 22.15 -27.35
C TYR A 243 21.52 23.05 -26.31
N LEU A 244 20.78 23.50 -25.29
CA LEU A 244 21.35 24.19 -24.14
C LEU A 244 22.35 23.30 -23.39
N LYS A 245 22.06 22.00 -23.28
CA LYS A 245 22.97 21.01 -22.67
C LYS A 245 24.06 20.54 -23.62
N ALA A 246 23.80 20.54 -24.93
CA ALA A 246 24.75 20.12 -25.95
C ALA A 246 25.98 21.03 -26.09
N LYS A 247 25.93 22.26 -25.54
CA LYS A 247 27.05 23.22 -25.56
C LYS A 247 28.36 22.66 -24.97
N THR A 248 28.26 21.72 -24.03
CA THR A 248 29.40 21.11 -23.34
C THR A 248 29.75 19.70 -23.83
N GLY A 249 29.11 19.24 -24.92
CA GLY A 249 29.18 17.85 -25.41
C GLY A 249 27.80 17.23 -25.54
N ARG A 250 27.71 16.04 -26.18
CA ARG A 250 26.43 15.34 -26.39
C ARG A 250 25.77 15.02 -25.04
N PRO A 251 24.54 15.49 -24.77
CA PRO A 251 23.93 15.32 -23.45
C PRO A 251 23.18 13.98 -23.36
N THR A 252 23.22 13.36 -22.18
CA THR A 252 22.42 12.17 -21.92
C THR A 252 20.94 12.48 -21.75
N ALA A 253 20.06 11.47 -21.94
CA ALA A 253 18.61 11.60 -21.71
C ALA A 253 18.29 12.24 -20.36
N ARG A 254 19.00 11.81 -19.31
CA ARG A 254 18.82 12.26 -17.92
C ARG A 254 19.21 13.72 -17.71
N ALA A 255 20.15 14.25 -18.48
CA ALA A 255 20.56 15.65 -18.40
C ALA A 255 19.53 16.61 -18.99
N VAL A 256 18.71 16.12 -19.92
CA VAL A 256 17.72 16.90 -20.68
C VAL A 256 16.31 16.74 -20.10
N LEU A 257 15.89 15.50 -19.83
CA LEU A 257 14.51 15.17 -19.44
C LEU A 257 14.19 15.56 -18.00
N THR A 258 13.50 16.70 -17.86
CA THR A 258 12.87 17.11 -16.59
C THR A 258 11.45 16.55 -16.51
N LYS A 259 10.85 16.57 -15.30
CA LYS A 259 9.44 16.15 -15.11
C LYS A 259 8.44 16.85 -16.02
N ALA A 260 8.72 18.09 -16.41
CA ALA A 260 7.85 18.86 -17.31
C ALA A 260 7.96 18.41 -18.77
N LEU A 261 9.10 17.85 -19.19
CA LEU A 261 9.38 17.42 -20.57
C LEU A 261 9.11 15.93 -20.79
N GLN A 262 8.98 15.17 -19.71
CA GLN A 262 8.64 13.75 -19.71
C GLN A 262 7.33 13.45 -20.48
N PRO A 263 6.21 14.17 -20.27
CA PRO A 263 5.00 14.01 -21.09
C PRO A 263 5.25 14.15 -22.60
N THR A 264 6.04 15.14 -23.01
CA THR A 264 6.35 15.40 -24.42
C THR A 264 7.10 14.22 -25.06
N LEU A 265 8.11 13.67 -24.37
CA LEU A 265 8.83 12.50 -24.87
C LEU A 265 7.93 11.25 -24.88
N ALA A 266 7.12 11.05 -23.83
CA ALA A 266 6.17 9.94 -23.75
C ALA A 266 5.13 9.98 -24.87
N ALA A 267 4.62 11.16 -25.20
CA ALA A 267 3.56 11.35 -26.20
C ALA A 267 4.05 11.19 -27.64
N PHE A 268 5.20 11.77 -27.99
CA PHE A 268 5.62 11.88 -29.40
C PHE A 268 6.71 10.89 -29.81
N PHE A 269 7.38 10.27 -28.84
CA PHE A 269 8.48 9.34 -29.08
C PHE A 269 8.32 8.03 -28.32
N ASP A 270 7.12 7.71 -27.80
CA ASP A 270 6.88 6.52 -26.96
C ASP A 270 7.86 6.41 -25.78
N GLY A 271 8.34 7.54 -25.24
CA GLY A 271 9.35 7.57 -24.17
C GLY A 271 10.77 7.18 -24.61
N ASP A 272 10.98 6.93 -25.91
CA ASP A 272 12.24 6.49 -26.51
C ASP A 272 13.17 7.67 -26.79
N TRP A 273 14.24 7.74 -26.02
CA TRP A 273 15.26 8.76 -26.20
C TRP A 273 16.02 8.63 -27.52
N LEU A 274 16.28 7.41 -27.99
CA LEU A 274 17.00 7.20 -29.24
C LEU A 274 16.14 7.59 -30.44
N ALA A 275 14.83 7.33 -30.38
CA ALA A 275 13.90 7.78 -31.40
C ALA A 275 13.83 9.32 -31.49
N PHE A 276 14.03 10.03 -30.37
CA PHE A 276 14.16 11.48 -30.36
C PHE A 276 15.48 11.95 -31.00
N LEU A 277 16.61 11.33 -30.66
CA LEU A 277 17.91 11.67 -31.25
C LEU A 277 17.97 11.38 -32.76
N ASP A 278 17.39 10.26 -33.19
CA ASP A 278 17.22 9.89 -34.59
C ASP A 278 16.42 10.96 -35.35
N TYR A 279 15.30 11.41 -34.79
CA TYR A 279 14.53 12.53 -35.34
C TYR A 279 15.35 13.83 -35.44
N LEU A 280 16.26 14.10 -34.50
CA LEU A 280 17.13 15.26 -34.59
C LEU A 280 18.28 15.08 -35.59
N GLY A 281 18.57 13.86 -36.05
CA GLY A 281 19.79 13.54 -36.77
C GLY A 281 21.05 13.66 -35.90
N GLU A 282 20.92 13.46 -34.59
CA GLU A 282 22.00 13.57 -33.61
C GLU A 282 22.41 12.19 -33.08
N GLN A 283 23.64 12.07 -32.59
CA GLN A 283 24.17 10.82 -32.03
C GLN A 283 24.03 10.79 -30.50
N PRO A 284 23.87 9.62 -29.88
CA PRO A 284 23.86 9.49 -28.42
C PRO A 284 25.20 9.91 -27.81
N ALA A 285 25.16 10.26 -26.52
CA ALA A 285 26.37 10.48 -25.73
C ALA A 285 27.14 9.16 -25.57
N ASP A 286 28.47 9.22 -25.49
CA ASP A 286 29.32 8.02 -25.39
C ASP A 286 29.07 7.23 -24.09
N ASP A 287 28.58 7.90 -23.05
CA ASP A 287 28.22 7.34 -21.74
C ASP A 287 26.70 7.12 -21.56
N GLU A 288 25.91 7.22 -22.64
CA GLU A 288 24.46 6.99 -22.58
C GLU A 288 24.15 5.53 -22.21
N GLN A 289 23.31 5.33 -21.20
CA GLN A 289 22.86 4.01 -20.75
C GLN A 289 21.33 3.95 -20.70
N ILE A 290 20.76 3.20 -21.65
CA ILE A 290 19.32 2.95 -21.71
C ILE A 290 19.06 1.52 -21.26
N VAL A 291 18.53 1.40 -20.05
CA VAL A 291 18.13 0.11 -19.49
C VAL A 291 16.79 -0.27 -20.10
N THR A 292 16.72 -1.32 -20.92
CA THR A 292 15.48 -1.76 -21.60
C THR A 292 14.73 -2.86 -20.84
N ALA A 293 15.38 -3.48 -19.85
CA ALA A 293 14.77 -4.46 -18.96
C ALA A 293 15.34 -4.29 -17.54
N LEU A 294 14.47 -4.39 -16.53
CA LEU A 294 14.93 -4.44 -15.14
C LEU A 294 15.51 -5.82 -14.83
N PRO A 295 16.52 -5.90 -13.94
CA PRO A 295 17.03 -7.19 -13.48
C PRO A 295 15.92 -8.03 -12.83
N THR A 296 15.80 -9.29 -13.23
CA THR A 296 14.92 -10.25 -12.53
C THR A 296 15.54 -10.60 -11.19
N ALA A 297 14.77 -10.42 -10.11
CA ALA A 297 15.20 -10.76 -8.76
C ALA A 297 15.55 -12.24 -8.67
N ARG A 298 16.75 -12.56 -8.21
CA ARG A 298 17.09 -13.93 -7.79
C ARG A 298 16.80 -14.02 -6.29
N LEU A 299 15.82 -14.84 -5.92
CA LEU A 299 15.44 -14.99 -4.52
C LEU A 299 16.34 -16.03 -3.83
N TYR A 300 16.93 -15.63 -2.70
CA TYR A 300 17.82 -16.45 -1.88
C TYR A 300 17.13 -16.89 -0.58
N VAL A 301 15.84 -17.25 -0.63
CA VAL A 301 15.03 -17.55 0.56
C VAL A 301 15.04 -19.05 0.93
N ARG A 302 15.18 -19.95 -0.04
CA ARG A 302 15.16 -21.42 0.16
C ARG A 302 16.54 -22.05 0.16
N ALA A 303 17.56 -21.30 0.58
CA ALA A 303 18.95 -21.79 0.57
C ALA A 303 19.12 -23.02 1.49
N SER A 304 18.39 -23.03 2.62
CA SER A 304 18.27 -24.12 3.60
C SER A 304 17.92 -25.48 2.96
N ALA A 305 16.89 -25.51 2.11
CA ALA A 305 16.41 -26.71 1.42
C ALA A 305 17.42 -27.28 0.39
N LYS A 306 18.42 -26.48 0.01
CA LYS A 306 19.52 -26.89 -0.87
C LYS A 306 20.83 -27.12 -0.14
N VAL A 307 20.91 -26.91 1.18
CA VAL A 307 22.16 -27.08 1.96
C VAL A 307 22.71 -28.48 1.78
N GLU A 308 21.87 -29.51 1.91
CA GLU A 308 22.28 -30.91 1.73
C GLU A 308 22.70 -31.20 0.29
N GLN A 309 21.98 -30.64 -0.69
CA GLN A 309 22.29 -30.81 -2.11
C GLN A 309 23.61 -30.12 -2.49
N ILE A 310 23.87 -28.92 -1.96
CA ILE A 310 25.09 -28.13 -2.19
C ILE A 310 26.27 -28.78 -1.45
N ALA A 311 26.07 -29.23 -0.22
CA ALA A 311 27.06 -29.99 0.55
C ALA A 311 27.47 -31.27 -0.19
N ALA A 312 26.50 -32.01 -0.74
CA ALA A 312 26.75 -33.19 -1.56
C ALA A 312 27.47 -32.85 -2.89
N GLN A 313 27.11 -31.75 -3.55
CA GLN A 313 27.75 -31.32 -4.81
C GLN A 313 29.17 -30.80 -4.63
N GLN A 314 29.43 -30.04 -3.56
CA GLN A 314 30.71 -29.40 -3.25
C GLN A 314 31.61 -30.28 -2.36
N LYS A 315 31.12 -31.44 -1.92
CA LYS A 315 31.80 -32.35 -0.97
C LYS A 315 32.23 -31.64 0.32
N LEU A 316 31.38 -30.75 0.82
CA LEU A 316 31.57 -30.03 2.08
C LEU A 316 30.66 -30.65 3.15
N PRO A 317 31.05 -30.62 4.44
CA PRO A 317 30.14 -30.98 5.53
C PRO A 317 28.88 -30.14 5.50
N VAL A 318 27.72 -30.77 5.72
CA VAL A 318 26.41 -30.11 5.73
C VAL A 318 26.40 -28.94 6.72
N GLU A 319 27.01 -29.13 7.90
CA GLU A 319 27.14 -28.09 8.94
C GLU A 319 27.94 -26.87 8.49
N GLN A 320 28.99 -27.06 7.69
CA GLN A 320 29.81 -25.97 7.17
C GLN A 320 29.06 -25.16 6.11
N VAL A 321 28.34 -25.84 5.21
CA VAL A 321 27.46 -25.18 4.22
C VAL A 321 26.30 -24.47 4.92
N ALA A 322 25.75 -25.08 5.96
CA ALA A 322 24.69 -24.50 6.76
C ALA A 322 25.13 -23.21 7.48
N SER A 323 26.33 -23.21 8.09
CA SER A 323 26.92 -22.03 8.72
C SER A 323 27.21 -20.91 7.71
N MET A 324 27.70 -21.25 6.51
CA MET A 324 27.90 -20.28 5.43
C MET A 324 26.58 -19.67 4.93
N VAL A 325 25.53 -20.48 4.80
CA VAL A 325 24.19 -20.02 4.41
C VAL A 325 23.56 -19.15 5.50
N ALA A 326 23.67 -19.56 6.77
CA ALA A 326 23.19 -18.80 7.91
C ALA A 326 23.88 -17.43 7.97
N SER A 327 25.21 -17.39 7.85
CA SER A 327 26.00 -16.16 7.78
C SER A 327 25.60 -15.25 6.60
N TYR A 328 25.32 -15.83 5.42
CA TYR A 328 24.86 -15.08 4.24
C TYR A 328 23.45 -14.49 4.43
N LEU A 329 22.58 -15.19 5.15
CA LEU A 329 21.23 -14.74 5.50
C LEU A 329 21.19 -13.78 6.70
N GLY A 330 22.33 -13.55 7.36
CA GLY A 330 22.44 -12.72 8.56
C GLY A 330 21.84 -13.36 9.82
N SER A 331 21.76 -14.70 9.87
CA SER A 331 21.21 -15.46 11.01
C SER A 331 22.16 -16.55 11.49
N ASP A 332 22.00 -17.00 12.74
CA ASP A 332 22.67 -18.21 13.26
C ASP A 332 21.89 -19.49 12.93
N GLU A 333 20.65 -19.35 12.45
CA GLU A 333 19.76 -20.45 12.11
C GLU A 333 19.84 -20.81 10.62
N ILE A 334 19.75 -22.11 10.31
CA ILE A 334 19.83 -22.67 8.95
C ILE A 334 18.58 -22.32 8.13
N ARG A 335 17.41 -22.20 8.79
CA ARG A 335 16.12 -21.87 8.16
C ARG A 335 16.01 -20.37 7.91
N SER A 336 15.53 -19.99 6.73
CA SER A 336 15.38 -18.57 6.43
C SER A 336 14.28 -17.91 7.28
N PRO A 337 14.34 -16.59 7.52
CA PRO A 337 13.32 -15.86 8.27
C PRO A 337 11.88 -16.05 7.76
N ILE A 338 11.72 -16.30 6.45
CA ILE A 338 10.43 -16.58 5.83
C ILE A 338 9.94 -17.99 6.17
N GLU A 339 10.81 -18.99 6.10
CA GLU A 339 10.43 -20.38 6.42
C GLU A 339 9.96 -20.53 7.86
N GLN A 340 10.59 -19.80 8.78
CA GLN A 340 10.16 -19.73 10.18
C GLN A 340 8.76 -19.12 10.30
N ARG A 341 8.52 -17.97 9.65
CA ARG A 341 7.22 -17.30 9.66
C ARG A 341 6.14 -18.16 9.03
N VAL A 342 6.38 -18.79 7.88
CA VAL A 342 5.40 -19.70 7.23
C VAL A 342 5.06 -20.87 8.15
N THR A 343 6.03 -21.41 8.89
CA THR A 343 5.79 -22.48 9.87
C THR A 343 4.87 -22.00 10.99
N VAL A 344 5.15 -20.83 11.56
CA VAL A 344 4.32 -20.23 12.62
C VAL A 344 2.92 -19.88 12.11
N LEU A 345 2.79 -19.34 10.90
CA LEU A 345 1.49 -19.06 10.27
C LEU A 345 0.66 -20.33 10.07
N ARG A 346 1.30 -21.46 9.71
CA ARG A 346 0.63 -22.76 9.59
C ARG A 346 0.13 -23.24 10.95
N HIS A 347 0.98 -23.19 11.98
CA HIS A 347 0.59 -23.57 13.34
C HIS A 347 -0.52 -22.65 13.91
N TYR A 348 -0.45 -21.36 13.60
CA TYR A 348 -1.50 -20.40 13.92
C TYR A 348 -2.82 -20.80 13.25
N TRP A 349 -2.80 -21.17 11.96
CA TRP A 349 -4.01 -21.60 11.25
C TRP A 349 -4.65 -22.85 11.85
N GLU A 350 -3.84 -23.85 12.25
CA GLU A 350 -4.33 -25.06 12.91
C GLU A 350 -5.02 -24.72 14.24
N THR A 351 -4.38 -23.88 15.06
CA THR A 351 -4.94 -23.38 16.32
C THR A 351 -6.22 -22.58 16.08
N PHE A 352 -6.21 -21.70 15.08
CA PHE A 352 -7.35 -20.88 14.67
C PHE A 352 -8.54 -21.74 14.24
N ASP A 353 -8.32 -22.79 13.42
CA ASP A 353 -9.36 -23.71 13.00
C ASP A 353 -9.97 -24.46 14.19
N ALA A 354 -9.12 -24.95 15.10
CA ALA A 354 -9.55 -25.66 16.30
C ALA A 354 -10.38 -24.75 17.23
N LEU A 355 -9.93 -23.51 17.46
CA LEU A 355 -10.64 -22.54 18.28
C LEU A 355 -12.02 -22.22 17.70
N HIS A 356 -12.11 -21.91 16.41
CA HIS A 356 -13.41 -21.63 15.79
C HIS A 356 -14.33 -22.85 15.76
N ALA A 357 -13.79 -24.08 15.72
CA ALA A 357 -14.59 -25.28 15.87
C ALA A 357 -15.12 -25.45 17.31
N ALA A 358 -14.31 -25.10 18.31
CA ALA A 358 -14.62 -25.23 19.74
C ALA A 358 -15.53 -24.13 20.32
N GLN A 359 -15.70 -23.00 19.62
CA GLN A 359 -16.62 -21.90 19.96
C GLN A 359 -16.37 -21.09 21.26
N PRO A 360 -15.12 -20.73 21.64
CA PRO A 360 -14.97 -19.67 22.61
C PRO A 360 -15.42 -18.32 22.00
N PRO A 361 -15.76 -17.30 22.81
CA PRO A 361 -15.92 -15.94 22.33
C PRO A 361 -14.58 -15.43 21.80
N LEU A 362 -14.42 -15.41 20.47
CA LEU A 362 -13.14 -15.14 19.80
C LEU A 362 -12.98 -13.68 19.34
N PHE A 363 -13.70 -12.74 19.95
CA PHE A 363 -13.57 -11.32 19.63
C PHE A 363 -12.08 -10.90 19.69
N GLU A 364 -11.56 -10.20 18.68
CA GLU A 364 -10.15 -9.73 18.63
C GLU A 364 -9.05 -10.78 18.52
N LEU A 365 -9.38 -12.02 18.14
CA LEU A 365 -8.35 -13.04 17.89
C LEU A 365 -7.29 -12.58 16.88
N VAL A 366 -7.68 -11.82 15.85
CA VAL A 366 -6.78 -11.42 14.74
C VAL A 366 -6.10 -10.05 14.99
N GLY A 367 -6.05 -9.59 16.24
CA GLY A 367 -5.33 -8.37 16.63
C GLY A 367 -6.04 -7.08 16.22
N ASN A 368 -6.72 -6.45 17.17
CA ASN A 368 -7.33 -5.13 16.98
C ASN A 368 -6.48 -4.05 17.68
N PRO A 369 -6.15 -2.93 17.03
CA PRO A 369 -5.43 -1.82 17.67
C PRO A 369 -6.17 -1.14 18.82
N TRP A 370 -7.46 -1.43 18.99
CA TRP A 370 -8.24 -0.97 20.11
C TRP A 370 -8.90 -2.16 20.80
N ILE A 371 -8.44 -2.48 22.00
CA ILE A 371 -9.10 -3.45 22.89
C ILE A 371 -10.24 -2.68 23.57
N PRO A 372 -11.52 -3.04 23.36
CA PRO A 372 -12.61 -2.43 24.08
C PRO A 372 -12.43 -2.72 25.57
N PRO A 373 -12.77 -1.75 26.42
CA PRO A 373 -12.85 -2.02 27.83
C PRO A 373 -13.93 -3.09 28.09
N ASP A 374 -13.70 -3.89 29.13
CA ASP A 374 -14.67 -4.87 29.62
C ASP A 374 -15.68 -4.20 30.58
N GLU A 375 -16.60 -4.97 31.15
CA GLU A 375 -17.56 -4.48 32.15
C GLU A 375 -16.85 -3.89 33.38
N ASP A 376 -15.74 -4.49 33.81
CA ASP A 376 -15.07 -4.14 35.06
C ASP A 376 -13.68 -3.49 34.87
N GLU A 377 -13.09 -3.58 33.68
CA GLU A 377 -11.70 -3.19 33.44
C GLU A 377 -11.52 -2.32 32.18
N ALA A 378 -10.77 -1.22 32.31
CA ALA A 378 -10.49 -0.31 31.20
C ALA A 378 -9.60 -0.93 30.10
N PHE A 379 -8.73 -1.87 30.49
CA PHE A 379 -7.74 -2.52 29.64
C PHE A 379 -7.69 -4.02 29.93
N PRO A 380 -8.68 -4.80 29.47
CA PRO A 380 -8.72 -6.23 29.72
C PRO A 380 -7.61 -6.98 28.98
N THR A 381 -7.27 -8.16 29.48
CA THR A 381 -6.32 -9.06 28.80
C THR A 381 -6.90 -9.45 27.42
N PRO A 382 -6.16 -9.26 26.31
CA PRO A 382 -6.65 -9.56 24.98
C PRO A 382 -7.10 -11.02 24.82
N VAL A 383 -8.10 -11.27 23.98
CA VAL A 383 -8.58 -12.65 23.75
C VAL A 383 -7.48 -13.56 23.24
N TYR A 384 -6.60 -13.10 22.34
CA TYR A 384 -5.51 -13.92 21.81
C TYR A 384 -4.53 -14.36 22.90
N GLU A 385 -4.28 -13.56 23.94
CA GLU A 385 -3.46 -13.96 25.11
C GLU A 385 -4.12 -15.06 25.93
N ARG A 386 -5.46 -15.12 25.95
CA ARG A 386 -6.23 -16.10 26.74
C ARG A 386 -6.40 -17.43 26.04
N VAL A 387 -6.47 -17.44 24.70
CA VAL A 387 -6.88 -18.63 23.92
C VAL A 387 -5.76 -19.24 23.08
N LEU A 388 -4.70 -18.49 22.76
CA LEU A 388 -3.58 -19.02 21.99
C LEU A 388 -2.56 -19.73 22.89
N PRO A 389 -1.90 -20.80 22.40
CA PRO A 389 -0.81 -21.43 23.13
C PRO A 389 0.33 -20.45 23.47
N PRO A 390 0.91 -20.51 24.69
CA PRO A 390 2.00 -19.63 25.10
C PRO A 390 3.21 -19.64 24.15
N GLN A 391 3.52 -20.81 23.58
CA GLN A 391 4.60 -20.96 22.59
C GLN A 391 4.32 -20.17 21.31
N LEU A 392 3.09 -20.25 20.78
CA LEU A 392 2.69 -19.52 19.58
C LEU A 392 2.73 -18.00 19.80
N LEU A 393 2.37 -17.54 21.00
CA LEU A 393 2.49 -16.13 21.40
C LEU A 393 3.96 -15.69 21.43
N ALA A 394 4.85 -16.49 22.04
CA ALA A 394 6.28 -16.20 22.09
C ALA A 394 6.93 -16.19 20.69
N GLU A 395 6.59 -17.16 19.84
CA GLU A 395 7.06 -17.20 18.44
C GLU A 395 6.55 -16.01 17.62
N THR A 396 5.31 -15.59 17.85
CA THR A 396 4.73 -14.42 17.20
C THR A 396 5.46 -13.14 17.62
N GLU A 397 5.75 -12.97 18.91
CA GLU A 397 6.54 -11.82 19.40
C GLU A 397 7.98 -11.88 18.86
N LYS A 398 8.62 -13.05 18.81
CA LYS A 398 9.98 -13.19 18.26
C LYS A 398 10.04 -12.75 16.78
N LEU A 399 9.03 -13.11 15.99
CA LEU A 399 9.05 -12.90 14.54
C LEU A 399 8.40 -11.59 14.07
N TRP A 400 7.42 -11.06 14.79
CA TRP A 400 6.71 -9.83 14.42
C TRP A 400 6.76 -8.75 15.51
N GLY A 401 7.55 -8.94 16.57
CA GLY A 401 7.76 -7.98 17.66
C GLY A 401 8.59 -6.76 17.31
N SER A 402 9.16 -6.71 16.11
CA SER A 402 9.96 -5.57 15.63
C SER A 402 9.51 -5.07 14.26
N GLU A 403 9.74 -3.78 14.02
CA GLU A 403 9.46 -3.14 12.75
C GLU A 403 10.45 -2.01 12.42
N CYS A 404 10.56 -1.73 11.12
CA CYS A 404 11.25 -0.57 10.59
C CYS A 404 10.24 0.51 10.20
N HIS A 405 10.44 1.72 10.71
CA HIS A 405 9.68 2.88 10.27
C HIS A 405 10.44 3.62 9.16
N PRO A 406 9.87 3.84 7.95
CA PRO A 406 10.58 4.42 6.80
C PRO A 406 11.25 5.78 7.02
N ARG A 407 10.78 6.55 8.01
CA ARG A 407 11.35 7.85 8.40
C ARG A 407 12.68 7.74 9.17
N TYR A 408 12.88 6.62 9.87
CA TYR A 408 14.04 6.30 10.73
C TYR A 408 14.59 4.92 10.33
N PRO A 409 15.08 4.79 9.08
CA PRO A 409 15.46 3.51 8.49
C PRO A 409 16.73 2.88 9.09
N ASP A 410 17.44 3.63 9.91
CA ASP A 410 18.60 3.25 10.73
C ASP A 410 18.20 2.57 12.04
N ARG A 411 16.91 2.49 12.37
CA ARG A 411 16.42 1.94 13.63
C ARG A 411 15.47 0.79 13.39
N LEU A 412 15.62 -0.24 14.20
CA LEU A 412 14.68 -1.32 14.33
C LEU A 412 14.00 -1.19 15.71
N VAL A 413 12.71 -0.88 15.69
CA VAL A 413 11.92 -0.54 16.89
C VAL A 413 10.87 -1.61 17.16
N SER A 414 10.23 -1.54 18.32
CA SER A 414 9.28 -2.56 18.73
C SER A 414 7.96 -2.35 17.99
N ALA A 415 7.36 -3.43 17.47
CA ALA A 415 6.06 -3.36 16.83
C ALA A 415 4.98 -3.12 17.90
N LEU A 416 4.01 -2.27 17.58
CA LEU A 416 2.91 -1.98 18.51
C LEU A 416 1.98 -3.18 18.69
N LEU A 417 1.75 -3.96 17.63
CA LEU A 417 0.79 -5.06 17.60
C LEU A 417 1.33 -6.23 16.75
N PRO A 418 2.21 -7.08 17.31
CA PRO A 418 2.81 -8.20 16.58
C PRO A 418 1.78 -9.16 15.98
N GLN A 419 0.67 -9.40 16.67
CA GLN A 419 -0.45 -10.20 16.17
C GLN A 419 -1.08 -9.62 14.90
N ALA A 420 -1.27 -8.29 14.83
CA ALA A 420 -1.80 -7.64 13.64
C ALA A 420 -0.80 -7.73 12.47
N SER A 421 0.49 -7.55 12.73
CA SER A 421 1.55 -7.71 11.72
C SER A 421 1.65 -9.15 11.19
N MET A 422 1.48 -10.15 12.06
CA MET A 422 1.38 -11.56 11.66
C MET A 422 0.15 -11.81 10.80
N ALA A 423 -1.02 -11.29 11.19
CA ALA A 423 -2.24 -11.40 10.41
C ALA A 423 -2.13 -10.74 9.02
N GLU A 424 -1.46 -9.58 8.93
CA GLU A 424 -1.13 -8.94 7.66
C GLU A 424 -0.23 -9.81 6.78
N ALA A 425 0.73 -10.54 7.36
CA ALA A 425 1.59 -11.48 6.64
C ALA A 425 0.80 -12.71 6.12
N PHE A 426 -0.22 -13.17 6.86
CA PHE A 426 -1.14 -14.22 6.40
C PHE A 426 -1.96 -13.76 5.19
N GLY A 427 -2.34 -12.48 5.15
CA GLY A 427 -3.14 -11.88 4.10
C GLY A 427 -4.65 -11.97 4.35
N PRO A 428 -5.49 -11.71 3.32
CA PRO A 428 -6.92 -11.45 3.50
C PRO A 428 -7.73 -12.65 4.01
N ALA A 429 -7.19 -13.87 3.92
CA ALA A 429 -7.88 -15.10 4.29
C ALA A 429 -8.18 -15.17 5.78
N LEU A 430 -7.20 -14.85 6.62
CA LEU A 430 -7.35 -14.95 8.08
C LEU A 430 -8.47 -14.05 8.58
N THR A 431 -8.44 -12.80 8.13
CA THR A 431 -9.46 -11.79 8.45
C THR A 431 -10.84 -12.20 7.93
N PHE A 432 -10.95 -12.65 6.67
CA PHE A 432 -12.24 -13.11 6.12
C PHE A 432 -12.87 -14.24 6.94
N TRP A 433 -12.12 -15.32 7.18
CA TRP A 433 -12.64 -16.47 7.92
C TRP A 433 -12.95 -16.15 9.37
N HIS A 434 -12.18 -15.24 9.97
CA HIS A 434 -12.46 -14.77 11.32
C HIS A 434 -13.76 -13.98 11.39
N GLU A 435 -13.94 -13.03 10.47
CA GLU A 435 -15.07 -12.11 10.55
C GLU A 435 -16.39 -12.73 10.08
N ILE A 436 -16.38 -13.65 9.10
CA ILE A 436 -17.62 -14.35 8.75
C ILE A 436 -18.12 -15.21 9.92
N ALA A 437 -17.20 -15.83 10.68
CA ALA A 437 -17.52 -16.56 11.89
C ALA A 437 -18.01 -15.64 13.01
N LEU A 438 -17.41 -14.45 13.17
CA LEU A 438 -17.92 -13.45 14.10
C LEU A 438 -19.31 -12.93 13.69
N SER A 439 -19.54 -12.65 12.40
CA SER A 439 -20.84 -12.19 11.91
C SER A 439 -21.94 -13.19 12.22
N THR A 440 -21.72 -14.49 11.97
CA THR A 440 -22.71 -15.53 12.29
C THR A 440 -22.86 -15.75 13.80
N TRP A 441 -21.79 -15.59 14.58
CA TRP A 441 -21.88 -15.58 16.03
C TRP A 441 -22.75 -14.40 16.52
N TYR A 442 -22.53 -13.18 16.03
CA TYR A 442 -23.33 -12.01 16.41
C TYR A 442 -24.81 -12.15 16.03
N ILE A 443 -25.14 -12.84 14.93
CA ILE A 443 -26.53 -13.11 14.53
C ILE A 443 -27.23 -14.04 15.53
N CYS A 444 -26.51 -14.99 16.13
CA CYS A 444 -27.09 -15.98 17.02
C CYS A 444 -26.93 -15.66 18.52
N GLU A 445 -25.85 -15.00 18.93
CA GLU A 445 -25.44 -14.85 20.34
C GLU A 445 -25.23 -13.39 20.76
N GLY A 446 -25.00 -12.50 19.80
CA GLY A 446 -24.61 -11.12 20.09
C GLY A 446 -25.79 -10.15 20.14
N PRO A 447 -25.67 -9.02 20.85
CA PRO A 447 -26.76 -8.03 20.94
C PRO A 447 -27.04 -7.32 19.60
N TYR A 448 -26.07 -7.31 18.68
CA TYR A 448 -26.20 -6.65 17.39
C TYR A 448 -25.30 -7.30 16.34
N ALA A 449 -25.88 -7.63 15.19
CA ALA A 449 -25.16 -8.02 13.98
C ALA A 449 -25.21 -6.88 12.94
N ARG A 450 -24.11 -6.67 12.23
CA ARG A 450 -24.01 -5.61 11.19
C ARG A 450 -24.73 -5.96 9.88
N SER A 451 -25.05 -7.24 9.69
CA SER A 451 -25.73 -7.80 8.52
C SER A 451 -26.57 -9.00 8.96
N ASP A 452 -27.63 -9.30 8.22
CA ASP A 452 -28.33 -10.59 8.26
C ASP A 452 -27.61 -11.63 7.39
N LEU A 453 -28.09 -12.88 7.40
CA LEU A 453 -27.50 -14.00 6.65
C LEU A 453 -27.57 -13.78 5.13
N HIS A 454 -28.62 -13.13 4.64
CA HIS A 454 -28.81 -12.82 3.23
C HIS A 454 -27.84 -11.74 2.73
N GLY A 455 -27.55 -10.74 3.55
CA GLY A 455 -26.63 -9.63 3.24
C GLY A 455 -25.15 -9.96 3.41
N LEU A 456 -24.78 -11.13 3.93
CA LEU A 456 -23.38 -11.49 4.16
C LEU A 456 -22.53 -11.48 2.89
N ALA A 457 -23.09 -11.87 1.75
CA ALA A 457 -22.37 -11.86 0.47
C ALA A 457 -21.93 -10.45 0.08
N ASP A 458 -22.85 -9.47 0.17
CA ASP A 458 -22.57 -8.07 -0.12
C ASP A 458 -21.65 -7.44 0.94
N TYR A 459 -21.90 -7.75 2.22
CA TYR A 459 -21.10 -7.25 3.34
C TYR A 459 -19.62 -7.67 3.21
N HIS A 460 -19.36 -8.90 2.76
CA HIS A 460 -18.01 -9.44 2.58
C HIS A 460 -17.47 -9.33 1.15
N ALA A 461 -18.18 -8.70 0.21
CA ALA A 461 -17.80 -8.64 -1.21
C ALA A 461 -16.38 -8.09 -1.46
N ARG A 462 -15.96 -7.08 -0.67
CA ARG A 462 -14.60 -6.53 -0.76
C ARG A 462 -13.53 -7.59 -0.45
N ARG A 463 -13.79 -8.46 0.51
CA ARG A 463 -12.84 -9.47 0.99
C ARG A 463 -12.81 -10.70 0.10
N THR A 464 -13.96 -11.13 -0.41
CA THR A 464 -14.02 -12.20 -1.41
C THR A 464 -13.32 -11.78 -2.71
N ASN A 465 -13.46 -10.53 -3.13
CA ASN A 465 -12.70 -9.96 -4.25
C ASN A 465 -11.19 -9.92 -3.96
N ALA A 466 -10.77 -9.54 -2.75
CA ALA A 466 -9.35 -9.58 -2.36
C ALA A 466 -8.77 -11.00 -2.41
N LEU A 467 -9.52 -11.99 -1.92
CA LEU A 467 -9.14 -13.41 -1.97
C LEU A 467 -9.06 -13.97 -3.39
N LYS A 468 -9.98 -13.56 -4.26
CA LYS A 468 -9.94 -13.90 -5.68
C LYS A 468 -8.71 -13.30 -6.36
N ALA A 469 -8.37 -12.04 -6.05
CA ALA A 469 -7.19 -11.37 -6.59
C ALA A 469 -5.87 -12.04 -6.17
N THR A 470 -5.82 -12.68 -4.99
CA THR A 470 -4.66 -13.45 -4.53
C THR A 470 -4.66 -14.91 -4.97
N GLY A 471 -5.59 -15.34 -5.83
CA GLY A 471 -5.67 -16.72 -6.33
C GLY A 471 -6.17 -17.74 -5.31
N THR A 472 -6.84 -17.29 -4.25
CA THR A 472 -7.34 -18.12 -3.15
C THR A 472 -8.84 -17.89 -2.91
N PRO A 473 -9.70 -18.04 -3.95
CA PRO A 473 -11.11 -17.68 -3.89
C PRO A 473 -11.87 -18.50 -2.83
N VAL A 474 -12.98 -17.95 -2.35
CA VAL A 474 -13.95 -18.66 -1.50
C VAL A 474 -15.06 -19.19 -2.39
N ASP A 475 -15.53 -20.41 -2.12
CA ASP A 475 -16.73 -20.93 -2.77
C ASP A 475 -17.95 -20.12 -2.33
N LEU A 476 -18.62 -19.48 -3.30
CA LEU A 476 -19.76 -18.61 -3.03
C LEU A 476 -21.00 -19.39 -2.56
N SER A 477 -21.03 -20.71 -2.74
CA SER A 477 -22.08 -21.57 -2.17
C SER A 477 -22.19 -21.45 -0.65
N LEU A 478 -21.09 -21.06 0.04
CA LEU A 478 -21.09 -20.72 1.47
C LEU A 478 -22.20 -19.73 1.85
N PHE A 479 -22.39 -18.66 1.07
CA PHE A 479 -23.38 -17.64 1.39
C PHE A 479 -24.80 -18.14 1.15
N THR A 480 -25.03 -18.93 0.09
CA THR A 480 -26.32 -19.57 -0.17
C THR A 480 -26.68 -20.53 0.96
N GLU A 481 -25.76 -21.40 1.37
CA GLU A 481 -25.99 -22.34 2.46
C GLU A 481 -26.25 -21.65 3.81
N LEU A 482 -25.56 -20.53 4.08
CA LEU A 482 -25.80 -19.73 5.29
C LEU A 482 -27.18 -19.07 5.26
N ALA A 483 -27.61 -18.53 4.12
CA ALA A 483 -28.95 -17.96 3.96
C ALA A 483 -30.05 -19.02 4.12
N ASP A 484 -29.88 -20.20 3.50
CA ASP A 484 -30.84 -21.30 3.62
C ASP A 484 -30.95 -21.83 5.07
N ALA A 485 -29.85 -21.81 5.82
CA ALA A 485 -29.83 -22.22 7.22
C ALA A 485 -30.66 -21.32 8.15
N GLU A 486 -31.00 -20.10 7.71
CA GLU A 486 -31.80 -19.15 8.50
C GLU A 486 -33.17 -19.71 8.90
N GLN A 487 -33.78 -20.50 8.01
CA GLN A 487 -35.10 -21.13 8.24
C GLN A 487 -35.08 -22.16 9.38
N ARG A 488 -33.89 -22.61 9.78
CA ARG A 488 -33.65 -23.63 10.81
C ARG A 488 -33.18 -23.04 12.13
N LEU A 489 -33.02 -21.72 12.21
CA LEU A 489 -32.67 -21.03 13.44
C LEU A 489 -33.91 -20.83 14.32
N GLY A 490 -33.71 -20.83 15.63
CA GLY A 490 -34.74 -20.55 16.62
C GLY A 490 -35.33 -19.14 16.49
N PRO A 491 -36.47 -18.87 17.14
CA PRO A 491 -37.07 -17.53 17.16
C PRO A 491 -36.13 -16.52 17.86
N PRO A 492 -36.21 -15.22 17.51
CA PRO A 492 -35.50 -14.17 18.24
C PRO A 492 -35.86 -14.16 19.73
N GLN A 493 -34.83 -14.10 20.56
CA GLN A 493 -34.91 -13.99 22.02
C GLN A 493 -34.25 -12.67 22.45
N ASP A 494 -34.93 -11.88 23.27
CA ASP A 494 -34.37 -10.64 23.78
C ASP A 494 -33.20 -10.91 24.73
N ILE A 495 -32.07 -10.24 24.49
CA ILE A 495 -30.94 -10.23 25.41
C ILE A 495 -31.23 -9.19 26.48
N GLN A 496 -31.48 -9.67 27.68
CA GLN A 496 -31.72 -8.84 28.85
C GLN A 496 -30.41 -8.55 29.59
N ARG A 497 -30.14 -7.28 29.88
CA ARG A 497 -28.99 -6.86 30.68
C ARG A 497 -29.44 -6.10 31.93
N PRO A 498 -28.97 -6.48 33.12
CA PRO A 498 -29.21 -5.71 34.32
C PRO A 498 -28.38 -4.40 34.28
N ILE A 499 -29.06 -3.28 34.42
CA ILE A 499 -28.50 -1.97 34.69
C ILE A 499 -28.57 -1.75 36.20
N LYS A 500 -27.44 -1.49 36.84
CA LYS A 500 -27.37 -1.05 38.23
C LYS A 500 -27.25 0.47 38.27
N MET A 501 -28.14 1.13 39.00
CA MET A 501 -28.13 2.56 39.25
C MET A 501 -28.00 2.78 40.75
N ASP A 502 -26.87 3.33 41.18
CA ASP A 502 -26.68 3.70 42.58
C ASP A 502 -27.38 5.03 42.88
N HIS A 503 -28.28 5.03 43.86
CA HIS A 503 -29.00 6.22 44.29
C HIS A 503 -28.16 7.00 45.33
N PRO A 504 -28.20 8.35 45.33
CA PRO A 504 -27.48 9.18 46.30
C PRO A 504 -27.74 8.85 47.78
N ASP A 505 -28.89 8.25 48.09
CA ASP A 505 -29.29 7.85 49.44
C ASP A 505 -28.78 6.46 49.87
N GLY A 506 -27.88 5.84 49.08
CA GLY A 506 -27.15 4.63 49.47
C GLY A 506 -27.83 3.29 49.11
N TYR A 507 -28.85 3.29 48.25
CA TYR A 507 -29.47 2.07 47.73
C TYR A 507 -29.25 1.91 46.22
N THR A 508 -29.08 0.67 45.74
CA THR A 508 -28.87 0.35 44.32
C THR A 508 -30.19 -0.12 43.68
N ILE A 509 -30.67 0.58 42.66
CA ILE A 509 -31.78 0.13 41.82
C ILE A 509 -31.21 -0.76 40.71
N THR A 510 -31.68 -1.99 40.60
CA THR A 510 -31.39 -2.86 39.45
C THR A 510 -32.58 -2.85 38.50
N ALA A 511 -32.42 -2.30 37.30
CA ALA A 511 -33.41 -2.31 36.22
C ALA A 511 -32.92 -3.22 35.08
N THR A 512 -33.81 -3.93 34.39
CA THR A 512 -33.42 -4.77 33.25
C THR A 512 -33.73 -4.05 31.95
N THR A 513 -32.75 -3.92 31.06
CA THR A 513 -32.95 -3.37 29.71
C THR A 513 -32.73 -4.44 28.64
N THR A 514 -33.46 -4.36 27.53
CA THR A 514 -33.20 -5.18 26.35
C THR A 514 -32.08 -4.52 25.54
N VAL A 515 -30.94 -5.21 25.40
CA VAL A 515 -29.75 -4.70 24.70
C VAL A 515 -29.62 -5.23 23.27
N GLY A 516 -30.47 -6.17 22.86
CA GLY A 516 -30.39 -6.80 21.56
C GLY A 516 -31.23 -8.07 21.47
N GLN A 517 -31.06 -8.83 20.38
CA GLN A 517 -31.72 -10.12 20.17
C GLN A 517 -30.71 -11.19 19.82
N ARG A 518 -30.94 -12.41 20.30
CA ARG A 518 -30.18 -13.63 20.00
C ARG A 518 -31.11 -14.70 19.39
N ARG A 519 -30.56 -15.74 18.78
CA ARG A 519 -31.33 -16.86 18.19
C ARG A 519 -30.58 -18.17 18.39
N ASP A 520 -31.29 -19.21 18.83
CA ASP A 520 -30.71 -20.55 18.90
C ASP A 520 -30.33 -21.05 17.49
N GLY A 521 -29.22 -21.79 17.38
CA GLY A 521 -28.79 -22.41 16.13
C GLY A 521 -27.40 -22.01 15.63
N PHE A 522 -26.62 -21.28 16.42
CA PHE A 522 -25.21 -21.00 16.09
C PHE A 522 -24.38 -22.24 15.71
N PRO A 523 -24.52 -23.42 16.38
CA PRO A 523 -23.78 -24.62 15.98
C PRO A 523 -23.99 -25.01 14.51
N LEU A 524 -25.20 -24.81 13.96
CA LEU A 524 -25.48 -25.08 12.55
C LEU A 524 -24.66 -24.16 11.63
N LEU A 525 -24.65 -22.85 11.90
CA LEU A 525 -23.89 -21.88 11.11
C LEU A 525 -22.39 -22.11 11.23
N ARG A 526 -21.90 -22.42 12.44
CA ARG A 526 -20.50 -22.80 12.68
C ARG A 526 -20.12 -24.00 11.82
N ASP A 527 -20.92 -25.05 11.81
CA ASP A 527 -20.57 -26.29 11.12
C ASP A 527 -20.50 -26.08 9.60
N ILE A 528 -21.39 -25.24 9.04
CA ILE A 528 -21.32 -24.78 7.65
C ILE A 528 -19.99 -24.05 7.39
N ILE A 529 -19.67 -23.02 8.18
CA ILE A 529 -18.43 -22.25 8.01
C ILE A 529 -17.19 -23.13 8.19
N THR A 530 -17.19 -24.04 9.16
CA THR A 530 -16.05 -24.92 9.46
C THR A 530 -15.79 -25.86 8.29
N ARG A 531 -16.82 -26.45 7.70
CA ARG A 531 -16.69 -27.29 6.50
C ARG A 531 -16.10 -26.50 5.34
N HIS A 532 -16.62 -25.31 5.06
CA HIS A 532 -16.15 -24.43 3.98
C HIS A 532 -14.72 -23.95 4.21
N ARG A 533 -14.38 -23.51 5.43
CA ARG A 533 -13.03 -23.10 5.81
C ARG A 533 -12.01 -24.23 5.63
N ARG A 534 -12.35 -25.45 6.07
CA ARG A 534 -11.48 -26.63 5.92
C ARG A 534 -11.37 -27.09 4.47
N ALA A 535 -12.43 -26.95 3.67
CA ALA A 535 -12.35 -27.20 2.22
C ALA A 535 -11.42 -26.19 1.53
N TRP A 536 -11.57 -24.90 1.85
CA TRP A 536 -10.69 -23.84 1.36
C TRP A 536 -9.24 -24.09 1.78
N ALA A 537 -8.98 -24.43 3.05
CA ALA A 537 -7.63 -24.65 3.54
C ALA A 537 -6.91 -25.77 2.77
N ARG A 538 -7.60 -26.89 2.51
CA ARG A 538 -7.06 -28.01 1.73
C ARG A 538 -6.67 -27.62 0.30
N GLN A 539 -7.33 -26.62 -0.28
CA GLN A 539 -7.10 -26.20 -1.66
C GLN A 539 -6.14 -25.01 -1.78
N HIS A 540 -6.16 -24.08 -0.81
CA HIS A 540 -5.62 -22.74 -0.98
C HIS A 540 -4.67 -22.29 0.14
N LEU A 541 -4.55 -23.02 1.26
CA LEU A 541 -3.73 -22.57 2.40
C LEU A 541 -2.26 -22.36 2.01
N GLU A 542 -1.63 -23.33 1.35
CA GLU A 542 -0.22 -23.22 0.96
C GLU A 542 0.00 -22.12 -0.09
N THR A 543 -0.97 -21.88 -0.99
CA THR A 543 -0.93 -20.74 -1.92
C THR A 543 -1.02 -19.41 -1.17
N ALA A 544 -1.88 -19.30 -0.16
CA ALA A 544 -2.00 -18.10 0.67
C ALA A 544 -0.69 -17.82 1.44
N LEU A 545 -0.13 -18.86 2.07
CA LEU A 545 1.14 -18.77 2.80
C LEU A 545 2.35 -18.54 1.87
N GLY A 546 2.25 -18.91 0.59
CA GLY A 546 3.28 -18.70 -0.44
C GLY A 546 3.34 -17.30 -1.05
N SER A 547 2.47 -16.38 -0.62
CA SER A 547 2.36 -15.03 -1.21
C SER A 547 3.62 -14.16 -1.06
N TRP A 548 4.56 -14.53 -0.19
CA TRP A 548 5.83 -13.82 0.02
C TRP A 548 6.69 -13.75 -1.24
N GLU A 549 6.65 -14.76 -2.12
CA GLU A 549 7.51 -14.82 -3.31
C GLU A 549 7.21 -13.68 -4.28
N GLY A 550 5.92 -13.47 -4.59
CA GLY A 550 5.48 -12.35 -5.40
C GLY A 550 5.79 -11.00 -4.74
N GLN A 551 5.65 -10.90 -3.41
CA GLN A 551 5.97 -9.66 -2.67
C GLN A 551 7.47 -9.30 -2.75
N LEU A 552 8.37 -10.28 -2.68
CA LEU A 552 9.81 -10.06 -2.80
C LEU A 552 10.22 -9.66 -4.22
N GLN A 553 9.68 -10.35 -5.22
CA GLN A 553 9.91 -10.01 -6.63
C GLN A 553 9.46 -8.58 -6.92
N GLU A 554 8.29 -8.22 -6.41
CA GLU A 554 7.71 -6.89 -6.57
C GLU A 554 8.55 -5.80 -5.91
N VAL A 555 9.03 -6.02 -4.67
CA VAL A 555 9.94 -5.06 -4.02
C VAL A 555 11.23 -4.88 -4.81
N SER A 556 11.85 -5.98 -5.26
CA SER A 556 13.07 -5.89 -6.08
C SER A 556 12.81 -5.14 -7.40
N ARG A 557 11.68 -5.41 -8.06
CA ARG A 557 11.25 -4.70 -9.27
C ARG A 557 11.09 -3.20 -9.01
N GLU A 558 10.39 -2.82 -7.94
CA GLU A 558 10.14 -1.43 -7.58
C GLU A 558 11.41 -0.68 -7.17
N LEU A 559 12.34 -1.33 -6.45
CA LEU A 559 13.64 -0.75 -6.12
C LEU A 559 14.45 -0.47 -7.39
N ASN A 560 14.54 -1.45 -8.28
CA ASN A 560 15.25 -1.32 -9.56
C ASN A 560 14.60 -0.25 -10.45
N ARG A 561 13.26 -0.23 -10.55
CA ARG A 561 12.52 0.80 -11.28
C ARG A 561 12.80 2.20 -10.74
N ALA A 562 12.72 2.37 -9.42
CA ALA A 562 12.91 3.67 -8.79
C ALA A 562 14.36 4.18 -8.93
N ALA A 563 15.35 3.28 -8.85
CA ALA A 563 16.76 3.63 -9.10
C ALA A 563 16.98 4.02 -10.57
N ASN A 564 16.45 3.24 -11.53
CA ASN A 564 16.60 3.49 -12.96
C ASN A 564 15.88 4.76 -13.42
N GLY A 565 14.64 4.98 -12.97
CA GLY A 565 13.86 6.17 -13.32
C GLY A 565 14.46 7.47 -12.80
N ARG A 566 15.29 7.42 -11.75
CA ARG A 566 16.03 8.59 -11.22
C ARG A 566 17.44 8.71 -11.79
N GLY A 567 18.02 7.59 -12.22
CA GLY A 567 19.41 7.50 -12.65
C GLY A 567 20.45 7.72 -11.54
N LYS A 568 20.03 7.60 -10.27
CA LYS A 568 20.89 7.70 -9.10
C LYS A 568 20.47 6.65 -8.07
N PRO A 569 21.39 6.16 -7.23
CA PRO A 569 21.04 5.33 -6.09
C PRO A 569 19.95 5.99 -5.24
N LEU A 570 19.02 5.17 -4.72
CA LEU A 570 17.98 5.65 -3.83
C LEU A 570 18.62 6.17 -2.54
N THR A 571 18.08 7.26 -1.99
CA THR A 571 18.44 7.64 -0.62
C THR A 571 17.89 6.59 0.34
N VAL A 572 18.51 6.44 1.52
CA VAL A 572 18.09 5.44 2.52
C VAL A 572 16.59 5.53 2.84
N LYS A 573 16.05 6.75 2.99
CA LYS A 573 14.61 6.98 3.23
C LYS A 573 13.73 6.57 2.04
N GLN A 574 14.21 6.74 0.82
CA GLN A 574 13.46 6.33 -0.38
C GLN A 574 13.45 4.81 -0.54
N PHE A 575 14.60 4.18 -0.28
CA PHE A 575 14.74 2.74 -0.21
C PHE A 575 13.80 2.15 0.86
N ALA A 576 13.88 2.62 2.09
CA ALA A 576 13.06 2.11 3.20
C ALA A 576 11.56 2.32 2.98
N ARG A 577 11.15 3.38 2.29
CA ARG A 577 9.73 3.58 1.92
C ARG A 577 9.18 2.48 1.01
N ILE A 578 10.03 1.85 0.19
CA ILE A 578 9.67 0.73 -0.69
C ILE A 578 9.83 -0.60 0.07
N ALA A 579 10.95 -0.76 0.77
CA ALA A 579 11.37 -2.02 1.37
C ALA A 579 10.68 -2.35 2.71
N ALA A 580 10.48 -1.37 3.59
CA ALA A 580 10.02 -1.59 4.97
C ALA A 580 8.68 -2.33 5.08
N PRO A 581 7.64 -2.09 4.23
CA PRO A 581 6.38 -2.85 4.33
C PRO A 581 6.56 -4.37 4.20
N VAL A 582 7.43 -4.82 3.30
CA VAL A 582 7.72 -6.26 3.12
C VAL A 582 8.72 -6.75 4.16
N ALA A 583 9.69 -5.92 4.54
CA ALA A 583 10.61 -6.23 5.64
C ALA A 583 9.85 -6.46 6.96
N ASN A 584 8.89 -5.61 7.31
CA ASN A 584 8.08 -5.72 8.53
C ASN A 584 7.28 -7.03 8.54
N ARG A 585 6.70 -7.43 7.40
CA ARG A 585 5.90 -8.66 7.30
C ARG A 585 6.74 -9.95 7.38
N TRP A 586 7.89 -9.97 6.71
CA TRP A 586 8.62 -11.23 6.45
C TRP A 586 10.00 -11.32 7.10
N PHE A 587 10.53 -10.20 7.60
CA PHE A 587 11.87 -10.09 8.18
C PHE A 587 11.88 -9.29 9.50
N GLY A 588 10.72 -8.99 10.09
CA GLY A 588 10.63 -8.26 11.36
C GLY A 588 11.21 -6.84 11.26
N GLY A 589 11.18 -6.25 10.08
CA GLY A 589 11.72 -4.92 9.79
C GLY A 589 13.20 -4.87 9.43
N ASP A 590 13.89 -6.01 9.42
CA ASP A 590 15.29 -6.08 9.00
C ASP A 590 15.43 -5.87 7.49
N LEU A 591 15.94 -4.69 7.12
CA LEU A 591 16.20 -4.30 5.74
C LEU A 591 17.41 -5.01 5.15
N ALA A 592 18.39 -5.39 5.97
CA ALA A 592 19.57 -6.13 5.52
C ALA A 592 19.19 -7.57 5.15
N ALA A 593 18.39 -8.24 5.99
CA ALA A 593 17.88 -9.58 5.70
C ALA A 593 17.00 -9.60 4.43
N LEU A 594 16.13 -8.60 4.25
CA LEU A 594 15.37 -8.44 3.02
C LEU A 594 16.28 -8.26 1.80
N CYS A 595 17.29 -7.37 1.88
CA CYS A 595 18.26 -7.16 0.81
C CYS A 595 19.00 -8.44 0.44
N ALA A 596 19.50 -9.19 1.43
CA ALA A 596 20.15 -10.48 1.22
C ALA A 596 19.23 -11.47 0.50
N ALA A 597 17.94 -11.51 0.90
CA ALA A 597 16.94 -12.39 0.29
C ALA A 597 16.66 -12.07 -1.19
N ILE A 598 16.82 -10.83 -1.64
CA ILE A 598 16.65 -10.43 -3.06
C ILE A 598 17.98 -10.26 -3.82
N GLY A 599 19.12 -10.52 -3.17
CA GLY A 599 20.45 -10.40 -3.77
C GLY A 599 20.97 -8.97 -3.91
N GLU A 600 20.41 -8.04 -3.15
CA GLU A 600 20.78 -6.62 -3.15
C GLU A 600 21.65 -6.27 -1.93
N LYS A 601 22.38 -5.16 -2.00
CA LYS A 601 23.13 -4.62 -0.85
C LYS A 601 22.27 -3.63 -0.07
N THR A 602 22.22 -3.78 1.26
CA THR A 602 21.55 -2.78 2.09
C THR A 602 22.33 -1.47 2.13
N PRO A 603 21.66 -0.31 1.94
CA PRO A 603 22.30 1.00 2.07
C PRO A 603 22.37 1.47 3.54
N VAL A 604 21.87 0.68 4.50
CA VAL A 604 21.75 1.05 5.90
C VAL A 604 22.05 -0.11 6.84
N GLN A 605 22.71 0.20 7.93
CA GLN A 605 22.85 -0.68 9.08
C GLN A 605 21.84 -0.23 10.14
N GLN A 606 20.99 -1.14 10.58
CA GLN A 606 19.97 -0.86 11.58
C GLN A 606 20.46 -1.19 12.98
N GLU A 607 20.16 -0.33 13.94
CA GLU A 607 20.33 -0.59 15.37
C GLU A 607 18.99 -1.02 15.99
N ARG A 608 18.98 -2.14 16.70
CA ARG A 608 17.79 -2.59 17.46
C ARG A 608 17.70 -1.81 18.77
N ILE A 609 16.58 -1.08 18.93
CA ILE A 609 16.28 -0.35 20.16
C ILE A 609 14.99 -0.91 20.73
N HIS A 610 15.07 -1.51 21.91
CA HIS A 610 13.97 -2.23 22.55
C HIS A 610 13.68 -1.65 23.94
N LEU A 611 12.62 -0.86 24.02
CA LEU A 611 12.14 -0.17 25.21
C LEU A 611 10.69 -0.53 25.53
N LEU A 612 9.87 -0.86 24.52
CA LEU A 612 8.47 -1.21 24.73
C LEU A 612 8.35 -2.56 25.46
N PRO A 613 7.62 -2.63 26.60
CA PRO A 613 7.38 -3.90 27.28
C PRO A 613 6.55 -4.85 26.43
N TYR A 614 6.71 -6.16 26.67
CA TYR A 614 5.91 -7.19 26.03
C TYR A 614 4.41 -6.98 26.28
N ASP A 615 4.03 -6.86 27.55
CA ASP A 615 2.63 -6.71 27.96
C ASP A 615 2.21 -5.23 27.85
N ARG A 616 1.81 -4.87 26.64
CA ARG A 616 1.32 -3.52 26.29
C ARG A 616 0.02 -3.17 27.00
N THR A 617 -0.79 -4.17 27.37
CA THR A 617 -2.01 -3.98 28.15
C THR A 617 -1.69 -3.69 29.61
N ALA A 618 -0.76 -4.43 30.22
CA ALA A 618 -0.26 -4.11 31.56
C ALA A 618 0.38 -2.72 31.60
N LEU A 619 1.13 -2.32 30.58
CA LEU A 619 1.64 -0.95 30.48
C LEU A 619 0.50 0.07 30.55
N CYS A 620 -0.55 -0.10 29.73
CA CYS A 620 -1.72 0.78 29.78
C CYS A 620 -2.39 0.78 31.16
N ARG A 621 -2.55 -0.37 31.82
CA ARG A 621 -3.11 -0.44 33.19
C ARG A 621 -2.27 0.33 34.19
N HIS A 622 -0.95 0.13 34.19
CA HIS A 622 -0.04 0.82 35.10
C HIS A 622 -0.09 2.34 34.89
N VAL A 623 -0.10 2.81 33.64
CA VAL A 623 -0.24 4.23 33.33
C VAL A 623 -1.60 4.77 33.74
N PHE A 624 -2.68 4.02 33.49
CA PHE A 624 -4.04 4.41 33.89
C PHE A 624 -4.13 4.62 35.40
N HIS A 625 -3.61 3.69 36.20
CA HIS A 625 -3.59 3.81 37.66
C HIS A 625 -2.66 4.92 38.14
N ALA A 626 -1.47 5.07 37.55
CA ALA A 626 -0.51 6.12 37.92
C ALA A 626 -1.06 7.54 37.68
N LEU A 627 -1.95 7.70 36.70
CA LEU A 627 -2.63 8.97 36.39
C LEU A 627 -3.94 9.18 37.18
N GLY A 628 -4.24 8.32 38.16
CA GLY A 628 -5.46 8.39 38.95
C GLY A 628 -6.73 8.01 38.19
N GLY A 629 -6.59 7.22 37.12
CA GLY A 629 -7.70 6.71 36.34
C GLY A 629 -8.65 5.86 37.19
N ARG A 630 -9.95 6.18 37.12
CA ARG A 630 -11.03 5.37 37.69
C ARG A 630 -11.93 4.93 36.55
N TYR A 631 -12.01 3.63 36.31
CA TYR A 631 -12.89 3.11 35.28
C TYR A 631 -14.35 3.27 35.72
N VAL A 632 -15.14 3.91 34.86
CA VAL A 632 -16.58 4.09 35.03
C VAL A 632 -17.23 3.61 33.74
N THR A 633 -18.23 2.74 33.85
CA THR A 633 -18.99 2.20 32.73
C THR A 633 -20.09 3.17 32.29
N ASN A 634 -20.60 2.98 31.06
CA ASN A 634 -21.73 3.76 30.55
C ASN A 634 -23.08 3.34 31.16
N THR A 635 -23.11 2.34 32.05
CA THR A 635 -24.35 1.76 32.58
C THR A 635 -24.78 2.35 33.93
N GLY A 636 -23.91 3.10 34.62
CA GLY A 636 -24.15 3.55 36.00
C GLY A 636 -24.74 4.96 36.18
N GLY A 637 -25.17 5.65 35.12
CA GLY A 637 -25.77 7.00 35.22
C GLY A 637 -24.80 8.17 35.48
N ASP A 638 -23.55 7.92 35.89
CA ASP A 638 -22.48 8.92 36.00
C ASP A 638 -21.89 9.28 34.62
N VAL A 639 -22.67 10.01 33.82
CA VAL A 639 -22.25 10.45 32.47
C VAL A 639 -20.94 11.27 32.51
N PRO A 640 -20.75 12.25 33.43
CA PRO A 640 -19.49 12.99 33.51
C PRO A 640 -18.29 12.12 33.93
N GLY A 641 -18.49 11.14 34.81
CA GLY A 641 -17.46 10.17 35.19
C GLY A 641 -17.12 9.21 34.05
N PHE A 642 -18.12 8.71 33.33
CA PHE A 642 -17.92 7.91 32.12
C PHE A 642 -17.14 8.69 31.05
N GLN A 643 -17.51 9.94 30.77
CA GLN A 643 -16.79 10.78 29.80
C GLN A 643 -15.32 11.00 30.20
N ARG A 644 -15.05 11.25 31.48
CA ARG A 644 -13.68 11.38 32.01
C ARG A 644 -12.89 10.08 31.92
N SER A 645 -13.49 8.97 32.35
CA SER A 645 -12.93 7.61 32.24
C SER A 645 -12.60 7.27 30.77
N TRP A 646 -13.51 7.58 29.85
CA TRP A 646 -13.36 7.34 28.42
C TRP A 646 -12.23 8.18 27.80
N ALA A 647 -12.16 9.48 28.13
CA ALA A 647 -11.09 10.35 27.70
C ALA A 647 -9.71 9.85 28.20
N MET A 648 -9.63 9.46 29.48
CA MET A 648 -8.42 8.87 30.07
C MET A 648 -8.02 7.57 29.37
N THR A 649 -8.96 6.64 29.18
CA THR A 649 -8.70 5.34 28.52
C THR A 649 -8.14 5.54 27.10
N ARG A 650 -8.73 6.45 26.32
CA ARG A 650 -8.25 6.75 24.95
C ARG A 650 -6.86 7.37 24.93
N LEU A 651 -6.54 8.24 25.89
CA LEU A 651 -5.21 8.84 26.01
C LEU A 651 -4.17 7.80 26.44
N VAL A 652 -4.48 7.00 27.45
CA VAL A 652 -3.59 5.96 27.99
C VAL A 652 -3.31 4.86 26.96
N ALA A 653 -4.28 4.50 26.12
CA ALA A 653 -4.07 3.59 24.99
C ALA A 653 -2.96 4.03 24.02
N GLN A 654 -2.51 5.29 24.07
CA GLN A 654 -1.38 5.79 23.27
C GLN A 654 0.00 5.61 23.94
N ALA A 655 0.07 5.06 25.16
CA ALA A 655 1.32 4.87 25.89
C ALA A 655 2.34 3.98 25.14
N PRO A 656 1.94 2.84 24.54
CA PRO A 656 2.84 2.06 23.68
C PRO A 656 3.44 2.88 22.53
N ARG A 657 2.62 3.75 21.90
CA ARG A 657 3.07 4.63 20.81
C ARG A 657 4.05 5.69 21.29
N LEU A 658 3.90 6.21 22.51
CA LEU A 658 4.87 7.14 23.09
C LEU A 658 6.24 6.47 23.22
N ILE A 659 6.30 5.26 23.79
CA ILE A 659 7.57 4.52 23.96
C ILE A 659 8.18 4.16 22.61
N GLN A 660 7.38 3.71 21.64
CA GLN A 660 7.89 3.45 20.29
C GLN A 660 8.49 4.72 19.63
N LEU A 661 7.88 5.90 19.85
CA LEU A 661 8.47 7.16 19.40
C LEU A 661 9.79 7.48 20.10
N GLU A 662 9.97 7.08 21.36
CA GLU A 662 11.27 7.19 22.05
C GLU A 662 12.31 6.28 21.42
N GLU A 663 11.96 5.03 21.07
CA GLU A 663 12.84 4.12 20.34
C GLU A 663 13.27 4.75 18.99
N LEU A 664 12.32 5.34 18.27
CA LEU A 664 12.56 5.98 16.97
C LEU A 664 13.41 7.26 17.06
N LEU A 665 13.21 8.08 18.10
CA LEU A 665 13.88 9.38 18.24
C LEU A 665 15.19 9.28 19.04
N GLY A 666 15.38 8.24 19.85
CA GLY A 666 16.48 8.12 20.81
C GLY A 666 16.38 9.10 21.98
N ARG A 667 15.21 9.73 22.15
CA ARG A 667 14.90 10.69 23.21
C ARG A 667 13.39 10.76 23.41
N THR A 668 12.98 11.38 24.51
CA THR A 668 11.56 11.69 24.75
C THR A 668 10.98 12.56 23.63
N PRO A 669 9.82 12.20 23.04
CA PRO A 669 9.16 12.99 22.02
C PRO A 669 8.66 14.32 22.59
N THR A 670 8.66 15.36 21.77
CA THR A 670 7.97 16.63 22.06
C THR A 670 6.46 16.49 21.85
N GLU A 671 5.66 17.41 22.41
CA GLU A 671 4.20 17.46 22.21
C GLU A 671 3.80 17.42 20.73
N LYS A 672 4.55 18.14 19.88
CA LYS A 672 4.31 18.20 18.43
C LYS A 672 4.63 16.87 17.73
N GLU A 673 5.69 16.18 18.15
CA GLU A 673 6.08 14.89 17.59
C GLU A 673 5.11 13.79 18.00
N PHE A 674 4.65 13.79 19.26
CA PHE A 674 3.60 12.90 19.74
C PHE A 674 2.23 13.24 19.14
N ARG A 675 2.01 14.48 18.68
CA ARG A 675 0.71 15.03 18.24
C ARG A 675 -0.28 15.16 19.40
N ALA A 676 0.19 15.62 20.56
CA ALA A 676 -0.62 15.86 21.75
C ALA A 676 -1.93 16.64 21.47
N PRO A 677 -1.97 17.70 20.62
CA PRO A 677 -3.20 18.45 20.35
C PRO A 677 -4.29 17.66 19.60
N SER A 678 -3.97 16.49 19.03
CA SER A 678 -4.94 15.63 18.35
C SER A 678 -5.72 14.73 19.32
N TYR A 679 -5.39 14.74 20.62
CA TYR A 679 -6.03 13.93 21.64
C TYR A 679 -6.85 14.78 22.62
N THR A 680 -7.87 14.18 23.22
CA THR A 680 -8.64 14.78 24.31
C THR A 680 -7.90 14.55 25.62
N TRP A 681 -7.51 15.63 26.30
CA TRP A 681 -6.81 15.59 27.58
C TRP A 681 -7.79 15.72 28.75
N PRO A 682 -7.76 14.81 29.73
CA PRO A 682 -8.45 15.01 31.01
C PRO A 682 -8.04 16.32 31.69
N GLU A 683 -8.97 16.96 32.39
CA GLU A 683 -8.72 18.21 33.10
C GLU A 683 -7.55 18.07 34.09
N GLY A 684 -6.63 19.03 34.08
CA GLY A 684 -5.45 19.04 34.95
C GLY A 684 -4.30 18.12 34.52
N LEU A 685 -4.50 17.23 33.54
CA LEU A 685 -3.43 16.38 33.04
C LEU A 685 -2.60 17.09 31.95
N THR A 686 -1.28 17.08 32.13
CA THR A 686 -0.34 17.69 31.19
C THR A 686 0.48 16.64 30.45
N TYR A 687 1.01 16.99 29.27
CA TYR A 687 1.88 16.10 28.50
C TYR A 687 3.13 15.64 29.27
N PRO A 688 3.85 16.50 30.03
CA PRO A 688 4.96 16.05 30.87
C PRO A 688 4.55 15.02 31.92
N ALA A 689 3.40 15.20 32.58
CA ALA A 689 2.91 14.26 33.59
C ALA A 689 2.57 12.89 32.97
N TYR A 690 1.89 12.89 31.83
CA TYR A 690 1.59 11.68 31.06
C TYR A 690 2.86 10.93 30.63
N THR A 691 3.85 11.68 30.15
CA THR A 691 5.14 11.11 29.70
C THR A 691 5.90 10.48 30.86
N ALA A 692 6.00 11.17 31.99
CA ALA A 692 6.66 10.66 33.19
C ALA A 692 5.99 9.39 33.72
N ALA A 693 4.65 9.37 33.79
CA ALA A 693 3.90 8.18 34.21
C ALA A 693 4.14 6.99 33.25
N THR A 694 4.20 7.24 31.94
CA THR A 694 4.46 6.21 30.93
C THR A 694 5.88 5.64 31.05
N GLN A 695 6.88 6.50 31.22
CA GLN A 695 8.27 6.08 31.37
C GLN A 695 8.51 5.29 32.65
N GLN A 696 7.85 5.69 33.75
CA GLN A 696 7.93 4.98 35.02
C GLN A 696 7.28 3.59 34.92
N ALA A 697 6.04 3.53 34.42
CA ALA A 697 5.32 2.26 34.25
C ALA A 697 6.08 1.24 33.39
N ARG A 698 6.82 1.71 32.39
CA ARG A 698 7.68 0.87 31.55
C ARG A 698 8.79 0.18 32.33
N LEU A 699 9.41 0.84 33.31
CA LEU A 699 10.55 0.29 34.05
C LEU A 699 10.16 -0.91 34.91
N ASP A 700 8.88 -1.01 35.28
CA ASP A 700 8.35 -2.06 36.14
C ASP A 700 7.89 -3.31 35.36
N LEU A 701 7.99 -3.31 34.03
CA LEU A 701 7.47 -4.36 33.15
C LEU A 701 8.56 -5.04 32.33
N PRO A 702 8.46 -6.36 32.10
CA PRO A 702 9.44 -7.11 31.32
C PRO A 702 9.38 -6.75 29.83
N LEU A 703 10.55 -6.66 29.20
CA LEU A 703 10.69 -6.43 27.75
C LEU A 703 10.34 -7.68 26.92
N THR A 704 10.56 -8.88 27.47
CA THR A 704 10.33 -10.15 26.77
C THR A 704 9.37 -11.03 27.55
N ARG A 705 8.61 -11.86 26.84
CA ARG A 705 7.77 -12.89 27.47
C ARG A 705 8.67 -13.95 28.11
N THR A 706 8.49 -14.21 29.41
CA THR A 706 9.13 -15.35 30.07
C THR A 706 8.41 -16.63 29.66
N THR A 707 9.05 -17.49 28.88
CA THR A 707 8.59 -18.87 28.68
C THR A 707 9.03 -19.70 29.89
N GLU A 708 8.10 -20.39 30.55
CA GLU A 708 8.33 -21.22 31.76
C GLU A 708 9.45 -22.28 31.65
N ALA A 709 10.08 -22.46 30.50
CA ALA A 709 11.23 -23.35 30.30
C ALA A 709 12.56 -22.84 30.89
N GLU A 710 12.64 -21.59 31.35
CA GLU A 710 13.86 -20.99 31.95
C GLU A 710 13.83 -20.87 33.48
N GLN A 711 12.84 -21.47 34.16
CA GLN A 711 13.00 -21.70 35.59
C GLN A 711 14.00 -22.85 35.80
N GLU A 712 15.21 -22.49 36.25
CA GLU A 712 16.12 -23.43 36.94
C GLU A 712 15.29 -24.37 37.84
N PRO A 713 15.57 -25.68 37.86
CA PRO A 713 14.77 -26.61 38.64
C PRO A 713 14.84 -26.19 40.11
N ALA A 714 13.75 -25.60 40.59
CA ALA A 714 13.55 -25.28 41.98
C ALA A 714 13.77 -26.58 42.77
N THR A 715 14.82 -26.56 43.58
CA THR A 715 15.18 -27.59 44.55
C THR A 715 13.91 -28.13 45.19
N GLN A 716 13.59 -29.40 44.92
CA GLN A 716 12.46 -30.07 45.56
C GLN A 716 12.62 -29.99 47.08
N PRO A 717 11.56 -29.63 47.84
CA PRO A 717 11.61 -29.69 49.28
C PRO A 717 11.81 -31.14 49.72
N THR A 718 12.85 -31.38 50.50
CA THR A 718 13.15 -32.67 51.12
C THR A 718 11.97 -33.10 52.01
N PRO A 719 11.44 -34.33 51.91
CA PRO A 719 10.45 -34.83 52.86
C PRO A 719 11.10 -35.06 54.23
N PRO A 720 10.35 -34.96 55.34
CA PRO A 720 10.91 -35.15 56.69
C PRO A 720 11.39 -36.60 56.90
N PRO A 721 12.41 -36.81 57.76
CA PRO A 721 13.03 -38.12 57.91
C PRO A 721 12.12 -39.08 58.67
N LEU A 722 11.91 -40.27 58.12
CA LEU A 722 11.35 -41.41 58.86
C LEU A 722 12.43 -42.09 59.71
N PRO A 723 12.06 -42.68 60.88
CA PRO A 723 12.99 -43.22 61.86
C PRO A 723 13.72 -44.50 61.40
N PRO A 724 14.84 -44.88 62.05
CA PRO A 724 15.80 -45.84 61.51
C PRO A 724 15.42 -47.32 61.75
N THR A 725 15.51 -48.09 60.66
CA THR A 725 16.09 -49.46 60.44
C THR A 725 15.82 -50.61 61.43
N PRO A 726 15.73 -51.88 60.95
CA PRO A 726 16.97 -52.63 60.70
C PRO A 726 17.00 -53.52 59.44
N ALA A 727 18.24 -53.83 59.08
CA ALA A 727 18.78 -54.64 57.98
C ALA A 727 18.15 -56.02 57.75
N ASN A 728 18.14 -56.49 56.49
CA ASN A 728 18.83 -57.72 56.08
C ASN A 728 18.79 -57.99 54.56
N THR A 729 19.98 -57.93 53.96
CA THR A 729 20.63 -58.90 53.04
C THR A 729 19.86 -59.68 51.94
N SER A 730 20.36 -59.49 50.70
CA SER A 730 20.71 -60.50 49.66
C SER A 730 19.93 -60.45 48.31
N THR A 731 20.68 -60.05 47.26
CA THR A 731 20.72 -60.38 45.80
C THR A 731 19.89 -61.56 45.24
N PRO A 732 19.77 -61.79 43.89
CA PRO A 732 20.27 -61.06 42.70
C PRO A 732 19.30 -60.93 41.48
N THR A 733 19.81 -60.25 40.44
CA THR A 733 19.33 -59.99 39.06
C THR A 733 18.90 -61.22 38.22
N PRO A 734 17.96 -61.03 37.27
CA PRO A 734 18.04 -61.64 35.92
C PRO A 734 17.72 -60.63 34.79
N GLN A 735 18.67 -60.33 33.90
CA GLN A 735 18.89 -60.91 32.55
C GLN A 735 17.85 -60.55 31.47
N GLN A 736 18.36 -59.84 30.45
CA GLN A 736 17.69 -59.33 29.25
C GLN A 736 17.86 -60.33 28.09
N PRO A 737 16.82 -60.65 27.28
CA PRO A 737 16.98 -61.51 26.09
C PRO A 737 17.42 -60.72 24.83
N PRO A 738 18.04 -61.40 23.84
CA PRO A 738 18.83 -60.79 22.77
C PRO A 738 18.05 -60.43 21.49
N SER A 739 18.60 -59.48 20.72
CA SER A 739 18.10 -59.02 19.41
C SER A 739 18.42 -59.98 18.25
N PRO A 740 17.58 -60.05 17.19
CA PRO A 740 17.83 -60.87 16.01
C PRO A 740 18.69 -60.17 14.93
N PRO A 741 19.30 -60.94 13.99
CA PRO A 741 20.41 -60.48 13.15
C PRO A 741 20.01 -59.95 11.77
N ALA A 742 20.91 -59.18 11.17
CA ALA A 742 20.80 -58.54 9.86
C ALA A 742 20.91 -59.53 8.67
N PRO A 743 20.25 -59.24 7.53
CA PRO A 743 20.42 -60.02 6.30
C PRO A 743 21.63 -59.56 5.45
N PRO A 744 22.15 -60.42 4.55
CA PRO A 744 23.49 -60.31 4.00
C PRO A 744 23.57 -59.54 2.67
N VAL A 745 24.75 -58.96 2.47
CA VAL A 745 25.24 -58.28 1.26
C VAL A 745 25.57 -59.29 0.15
N GLN A 746 25.18 -58.99 -1.09
CA GLN A 746 25.73 -59.58 -2.33
C GLN A 746 25.55 -58.61 -3.53
N PRO A 747 26.34 -58.74 -4.63
CA PRO A 747 27.31 -57.72 -5.01
C PRO A 747 27.02 -56.95 -6.31
N GLU A 748 27.89 -55.96 -6.52
CA GLU A 748 28.04 -55.05 -7.66
C GLU A 748 27.58 -55.55 -9.05
N ARG A 749 26.80 -54.70 -9.74
CA ARG A 749 26.79 -54.63 -11.20
C ARG A 749 27.14 -53.22 -11.67
N ARG A 750 28.34 -53.10 -12.23
CA ARG A 750 28.76 -51.97 -13.09
C ARG A 750 27.92 -51.92 -14.37
N ARG A 751 27.34 -50.75 -14.66
CA ARG A 751 26.92 -50.17 -15.96
C ARG A 751 26.37 -48.78 -15.61
N GLY A 752 26.66 -47.66 -16.25
CA GLY A 752 27.55 -47.25 -17.33
C GLY A 752 27.34 -45.73 -17.43
N LEU A 753 28.40 -44.96 -17.68
CA LEU A 753 28.44 -43.49 -17.62
C LEU A 753 27.61 -42.77 -18.72
N LEU A 754 26.68 -43.47 -19.38
CA LEU A 754 25.98 -43.08 -20.62
C LEU A 754 24.47 -43.39 -20.63
N ASP A 755 23.84 -43.58 -19.46
CA ASP A 755 22.37 -43.47 -19.29
C ASP A 755 21.96 -42.11 -18.66
N ARG A 756 22.93 -41.18 -18.52
CA ARG A 756 22.64 -39.75 -18.51
C ARG A 756 22.41 -39.30 -19.95
N LEU A 757 21.49 -38.35 -20.12
CA LEU A 757 21.18 -37.58 -21.34
C LEU A 757 20.08 -38.21 -22.19
N LEU A 758 18.81 -37.86 -21.90
CA LEU A 758 17.66 -37.64 -22.82
C LEU A 758 16.32 -38.22 -22.30
N GLY A 759 15.34 -37.34 -22.05
CA GLY A 759 13.88 -37.65 -21.95
C GLY A 759 13.18 -36.92 -20.80
N ARG A 760 12.66 -35.68 -20.97
CA ARG A 760 11.24 -35.33 -21.30
C ARG A 760 10.23 -36.06 -20.39
N ASN A 761 9.39 -35.44 -19.57
CA ASN A 761 8.80 -34.09 -19.52
C ASN A 761 8.88 -33.49 -18.12
#